data_AF-E1ZTQ7-F1
#
_entry.id   AF-E1ZTQ7-F1
#
_cell.length_a   1.000
_cell.length_b   1.000
_cell.length_c   1.000
_cell.angle_alpha   90.00
_cell.angle_beta   90.00
_cell.angle_gamma   90.00
#
_symmetry.space_group_name_H-M   'P 1'
#
loop_
_entity.id
_entity.type
_entity.pdbx_description
1 polymer ?
#
loop_
_entity_poly.entity_id
_entity_poly.type
_entity_poly.pdbx_seq_one_letter_code
_entity_poly.pdbx_strand_id
1 'polypeptide(L)'
;MGRTTLAALQLLAIGLFLATPASAQSCDASFKGKSGNLVLTGSTRLNDPYAVCYSQFTVAVGADCALTVTPAAFAADLKYKNTTCPTSPLKGGVVVNNDISTALARALKNATFAATFVRSSTFQTAFKGVTVATTVGGVQGTLTYAVEGALSWPNLASTDLCDASNTACDNTATCADGRYDDGAVCAICPAGAQCTAGAKATCDAGSFATLPGSTACTACDVDTYSSTAGSSICEPCPENSYAHFTGSTGCLACYYGMPKVVAGEIDGVAGFNGDLPEEQPKPGYRIVTLPSTSTLEACSLAHPFNTGDNKCDSLDGRTLAIETDVTCEVRVFVLGDSKCSVADDLAVIDGAYKTINTISARAADKVAGVGLAISFDGTPSLAVTDGATSCTDSGITLLPFDTTGSATCPAGTSGEAHPQNGPSVTTFVKKQCAPCDAGYQCASGAATACDSGKFNELIGADAASQCVACPNYSSSQKGAAKCQECAPGTTHNTAKTACELCPQGTFNNVSGTVCQACPAGTFRSANGGDGTACTKCPPGSWSAANAAECTLCAEGYATSEQGSTSCSPCGPGTFAKGDGSHTCNDCPAGFYSDAAANPSCTDCGPGQFTINVNGKGASSCNLCKVGTFKPTGATDNKCRSCPAGYETGSTQAGASVCTQCAAGKFSATPNTALCTPCPKAYFAVNPGQKACKACPAGQITDATGGAAADGTGASSCTKCGARRFRPSMYAANTCTLCPKGRETKLASGAAACTACIPGSTLLTTSDLNCTACAAGEYADKQGFSGACKKCPKGYAVPDEGNSACDICGPGTYQDEAGQLECKDCPVGTYTEMTGSTELESCLPAPKGNYAPGTGNDGFIPCEGGTYQDEEGQGACKPCPPGHQCPAGSVAPTKCARGFYADMKQPWCKECAKGTYQNNEGQRACKPCPAGSYCQATKMVTPTPCPAGKFGVKFSSITPNDCAACPINSYSATPGQNKCAKCSTGLWTARKTGQKLCWDNTKNLPTSK
;
A
#
# COMPACT_ATOMS: atom_id res chain seq x y z
N MET A 1 21.65 18.15 -40.43
CA MET A 1 21.64 19.62 -40.54
C MET A 1 20.58 20.12 -39.58
N GLY A 2 20.92 20.44 -38.33
CA GLY A 2 21.19 21.80 -37.81
C GLY A 2 19.95 22.29 -37.04
N ARG A 3 19.84 22.05 -35.72
CA ARG A 3 20.14 22.93 -34.55
C ARG A 3 19.33 24.25 -34.45
N THR A 4 18.70 24.44 -33.26
CA THR A 4 18.45 25.70 -32.48
C THR A 4 17.40 26.70 -33.03
N THR A 5 16.55 27.45 -32.30
CA THR A 5 16.43 27.84 -30.87
C THR A 5 15.11 28.61 -30.58
N LEU A 6 14.65 28.53 -29.33
CA LEU A 6 13.93 29.48 -28.44
C LEU A 6 13.46 30.91 -28.87
N ALA A 7 12.21 31.19 -28.44
CA ALA A 7 11.73 32.28 -27.54
C ALA A 7 11.45 33.75 -27.99
N ALA A 8 10.22 34.18 -27.61
CA ALA A 8 9.80 35.45 -26.98
C ALA A 8 9.31 36.68 -27.80
N LEU A 9 8.10 37.18 -27.41
CA LEU A 9 7.45 38.53 -27.45
C LEU A 9 5.96 38.39 -27.89
N GLN A 10 4.91 39.06 -27.38
CA GLN A 10 4.69 40.08 -26.36
C GLN A 10 3.15 40.20 -26.05
N LEU A 11 2.82 40.93 -24.99
CA LEU A 11 1.54 41.09 -24.27
C LEU A 11 0.48 42.07 -24.87
N LEU A 12 -0.75 41.97 -24.29
CA LEU A 12 -1.86 42.96 -24.11
C LEU A 12 -2.80 43.24 -25.32
N ALA A 13 -4.14 43.38 -25.24
CA ALA A 13 -5.19 43.32 -24.20
C ALA A 13 -6.56 43.36 -24.93
N ILE A 14 -7.67 42.72 -24.53
CA ILE A 14 -8.80 43.24 -23.71
C ILE A 14 -9.98 42.27 -23.97
N GLY A 15 -10.73 41.86 -22.94
CA GLY A 15 -11.96 41.09 -23.09
C GLY A 15 -12.47 40.45 -21.80
N LEU A 16 -12.67 41.27 -20.77
CA LEU A 16 -13.12 40.88 -19.43
C LEU A 16 -14.62 40.54 -19.45
N PHE A 17 -14.96 39.25 -19.39
CA PHE A 17 -16.31 38.80 -19.03
C PHE A 17 -16.43 38.73 -17.50
N LEU A 18 -17.33 39.54 -16.96
CA LEU A 18 -17.75 39.54 -15.56
C LEU A 18 -18.48 38.23 -15.23
N ALA A 19 -17.80 37.34 -14.52
CA ALA A 19 -18.46 36.36 -13.67
C ALA A 19 -18.58 36.96 -12.26
N THR A 20 -19.80 37.17 -11.81
CA THR A 20 -20.13 37.55 -10.44
C THR A 20 -19.72 36.41 -9.49
N PRO A 21 -18.90 36.64 -8.44
CA PRO A 21 -18.72 35.66 -7.39
C PRO A 21 -19.95 35.71 -6.47
N ALA A 22 -20.54 34.54 -6.25
CA ALA A 22 -21.53 34.33 -5.21
C ALA A 22 -20.95 34.75 -3.85
N SER A 23 -21.62 35.70 -3.20
CA SER A 23 -21.64 36.01 -1.77
C SER A 23 -20.41 35.59 -0.94
N ALA A 24 -19.52 36.55 -0.68
CA ALA A 24 -18.70 36.55 0.52
C ALA A 24 -19.60 36.76 1.75
N GLN A 25 -19.99 35.68 2.45
CA GLN A 25 -20.35 35.76 3.86
C GLN A 25 -19.08 35.56 4.68
N SER A 26 -18.35 36.66 4.90
CA SER A 26 -17.26 36.72 5.87
C SER A 26 -17.80 36.40 7.27
N CYS A 27 -17.02 35.68 8.08
CA CYS A 27 -17.28 35.48 9.50
C CYS A 27 -17.70 36.79 10.20
N ASP A 28 -18.61 36.67 11.17
CA ASP A 28 -19.12 37.77 11.98
C ASP A 28 -17.95 38.54 12.66
N ALA A 29 -18.13 39.85 12.85
CA ALA A 29 -17.19 40.70 13.59
C ALA A 29 -16.86 40.15 14.99
N SER A 30 -17.76 39.36 15.56
CA SER A 30 -17.62 38.68 16.85
C SER A 30 -16.44 37.70 16.93
N PHE A 31 -15.98 37.15 15.80
CA PHE A 31 -14.87 36.19 15.75
C PHE A 31 -13.54 36.82 15.28
N LYS A 32 -13.57 37.94 14.55
CA LYS A 32 -12.38 38.55 13.96
C LYS A 32 -11.42 39.07 15.04
N GLY A 33 -10.14 38.67 14.96
CA GLY A 33 -9.09 39.11 15.88
C GLY A 33 -9.15 38.46 17.26
N LYS A 34 -9.95 37.41 17.45
CA LYS A 34 -10.03 36.66 18.71
C LYS A 34 -9.08 35.46 18.70
N SER A 35 -8.54 35.11 19.86
CA SER A 35 -7.70 33.93 20.08
C SER A 35 -8.05 33.25 21.40
N GLY A 36 -7.73 31.96 21.52
CA GLY A 36 -7.90 31.18 22.74
C GLY A 36 -6.99 29.97 22.80
N ASN A 37 -6.59 29.59 24.01
CA ASN A 37 -5.81 28.37 24.25
C ASN A 37 -6.76 27.21 24.54
N LEU A 38 -6.45 26.05 23.98
CA LEU A 38 -7.14 24.79 24.25
C LEU A 38 -6.16 23.83 24.93
N VAL A 39 -6.63 23.21 26.00
CA VAL A 39 -5.91 22.20 26.78
C VAL A 39 -6.66 20.88 26.80
N LEU A 40 -5.95 19.77 26.70
CA LEU A 40 -6.54 18.44 26.70
C LEU A 40 -6.98 18.05 28.12
N THR A 41 -8.27 17.81 28.31
CA THR A 41 -8.85 17.41 29.61
C THR A 41 -9.36 15.97 29.61
N GLY A 42 -9.61 15.39 28.44
CA GLY A 42 -10.05 14.00 28.29
C GLY A 42 -9.45 13.35 27.06
N SER A 43 -9.10 12.06 27.18
CA SER A 43 -8.76 11.24 26.04
C SER A 43 -9.14 9.80 26.32
N THR A 44 -9.80 9.13 25.36
CA THR A 44 -10.01 7.68 25.43
C THR A 44 -8.75 6.89 25.07
N ARG A 45 -7.71 7.56 24.53
CA ARG A 45 -6.44 6.97 24.09
C ARG A 45 -5.29 7.95 24.28
N LEU A 46 -4.54 7.81 25.38
CA LEU A 46 -3.41 8.70 25.68
C LEU A 46 -2.24 8.53 24.68
N ASN A 47 -2.12 7.37 24.03
CA ASN A 47 -1.18 7.14 22.94
C ASN A 47 -1.67 7.66 21.57
N ASP A 48 -2.78 8.39 21.52
CA ASP A 48 -3.18 9.10 20.30
C ASP A 48 -2.15 10.20 20.04
N PRO A 49 -1.57 10.27 18.84
CA PRO A 49 -0.56 11.26 18.57
C PRO A 49 -1.04 12.72 18.63
N TYR A 50 -2.34 12.99 18.47
CA TYR A 50 -2.87 14.32 18.75
C TYR A 50 -2.92 14.60 20.25
N ALA A 51 -3.14 13.58 21.08
CA ALA A 51 -2.99 13.71 22.53
C ALA A 51 -1.54 13.99 22.93
N VAL A 52 -0.57 13.38 22.23
CA VAL A 52 0.87 13.63 22.46
C VAL A 52 1.28 15.02 21.97
N CYS A 53 1.11 15.31 20.68
CA CYS A 53 1.64 16.52 20.03
C CYS A 53 0.79 17.79 20.22
N TYR A 54 -0.51 17.66 20.50
CA TYR A 54 -1.46 18.76 20.62
C TYR A 54 -2.20 18.73 21.95
N SER A 55 -1.53 18.32 23.03
CA SER A 55 -2.07 18.39 24.39
C SER A 55 -2.40 19.83 24.82
N GLN A 56 -1.71 20.82 24.25
CA GLN A 56 -2.01 22.25 24.39
C GLN A 56 -1.71 23.00 23.08
N PHE A 57 -2.63 23.86 22.65
CA PHE A 57 -2.43 24.70 21.46
C PHE A 57 -3.32 25.95 21.48
N THR A 58 -2.86 27.00 20.81
CA THR A 58 -3.61 28.26 20.64
C THR A 58 -4.34 28.26 19.30
N VAL A 59 -5.59 28.70 19.28
CA VAL A 59 -6.38 28.95 18.07
C VAL A 59 -6.62 30.45 17.96
N ALA A 60 -6.32 31.03 16.80
CA ALA A 60 -6.57 32.46 16.53
C ALA A 60 -7.28 32.66 15.19
N VAL A 61 -8.16 33.67 15.14
CA VAL A 61 -8.90 34.07 13.93
C VAL A 61 -8.38 35.43 13.47
N GLY A 62 -7.77 35.48 12.28
CA GLY A 62 -7.30 36.71 11.65
C GLY A 62 -8.44 37.66 11.26
N ALA A 63 -8.09 38.92 10.97
CA ALA A 63 -9.05 39.93 10.51
C ALA A 63 -9.71 39.56 9.16
N ASP A 64 -9.04 38.72 8.37
CA ASP A 64 -9.47 38.11 7.11
C ASP A 64 -10.30 36.83 7.30
N CYS A 65 -10.70 36.50 8.53
CA CYS A 65 -11.37 35.26 8.90
C CYS A 65 -10.52 33.98 8.73
N ALA A 66 -9.20 34.09 8.53
CA ALA A 66 -8.32 32.94 8.49
C ALA A 66 -8.08 32.38 9.90
N LEU A 67 -8.26 31.08 10.09
CA LEU A 67 -7.96 30.39 11.33
C LEU A 67 -6.49 29.96 11.35
N THR A 68 -5.80 30.16 12.47
CA THR A 68 -4.45 29.62 12.70
C THR A 68 -4.42 28.81 13.99
N VAL A 69 -3.81 27.62 13.92
CA VAL A 69 -3.59 26.75 15.08
C VAL A 69 -2.10 26.69 15.37
N THR A 70 -1.70 27.08 16.56
CA THR A 70 -0.30 27.16 16.98
C THR A 70 -0.07 26.19 18.15
N PRO A 71 0.71 25.12 17.97
CA PRO A 71 1.12 24.22 19.05
C PRO A 71 1.80 24.98 20.20
N ALA A 72 1.71 24.47 21.42
CA ALA A 72 2.47 25.02 22.55
C ALA A 72 3.99 24.88 22.30
N ALA A 73 4.78 25.78 22.88
CA ALA A 73 6.23 25.84 22.65
C ALA A 73 6.96 24.53 23.00
N PHE A 74 6.53 23.85 24.09
CA PHE A 74 7.11 22.57 24.50
C PHE A 74 6.85 21.43 23.50
N ALA A 75 5.90 21.59 22.56
CA ALA A 75 5.67 20.58 21.52
C ALA A 75 6.86 20.41 20.57
N ALA A 76 7.80 21.37 20.55
CA ALA A 76 9.05 21.25 19.80
C ALA A 76 9.94 20.09 20.28
N ASP A 77 9.85 19.76 21.56
CA ASP A 77 10.67 18.73 22.20
C ASP A 77 9.96 17.36 22.24
N LEU A 78 8.71 17.33 21.75
CA LEU A 78 7.89 16.11 21.73
C LEU A 78 8.10 15.33 20.43
N LYS A 79 8.24 14.02 20.60
CA LYS A 79 8.27 13.03 19.53
C LYS A 79 7.20 11.97 19.77
N TYR A 80 6.44 11.68 18.73
CA TYR A 80 5.57 10.51 18.71
C TYR A 80 6.25 9.43 17.87
N LYS A 81 6.64 8.33 18.53
CA LYS A 81 7.57 7.35 17.93
C LYS A 81 8.85 8.06 17.49
N ASN A 82 9.21 7.98 16.20
CA ASN A 82 10.44 8.58 15.66
C ASN A 82 10.16 9.87 14.87
N THR A 83 9.02 10.54 15.09
CA THR A 83 8.66 11.77 14.35
C THR A 83 8.41 12.93 15.29
N THR A 84 9.11 14.04 15.05
CA THR A 84 8.96 15.29 15.79
C THR A 84 7.58 15.89 15.57
N CYS A 85 6.97 16.35 16.66
CA CYS A 85 5.67 17.01 16.61
C CYS A 85 5.78 18.35 15.84
N PRO A 86 4.73 18.79 15.13
CA PRO A 86 4.77 20.03 14.36
C PRO A 86 4.88 21.24 15.28
N THR A 87 5.71 22.23 14.90
CA THR A 87 5.93 23.47 15.67
C THR A 87 5.46 24.72 14.92
N SER A 88 5.39 24.66 13.59
CA SER A 88 4.94 25.78 12.76
C SER A 88 3.43 26.03 12.89
N PRO A 89 2.97 27.30 12.91
CA PRO A 89 1.55 27.64 12.88
C PRO A 89 0.84 27.00 11.68
N LEU A 90 -0.21 26.27 11.96
CA LEU A 90 -0.99 25.52 10.98
C LEU A 90 -2.12 26.41 10.47
N LYS A 91 -2.17 26.62 9.15
CA LYS A 91 -3.24 27.40 8.52
C LYS A 91 -4.51 26.57 8.41
N GLY A 92 -5.55 27.05 9.07
CA GLY A 92 -6.79 26.33 9.36
C GLY A 92 -7.96 26.52 8.40
N GLY A 93 -7.72 27.18 7.27
CA GLY A 93 -8.80 27.59 6.37
C GLY A 93 -9.51 28.85 6.87
N VAL A 94 -10.63 29.21 6.22
CA VAL A 94 -11.40 30.42 6.51
C VAL A 94 -12.68 30.03 7.27
N VAL A 95 -13.03 30.78 8.32
CA VAL A 95 -14.32 30.63 9.02
C VAL A 95 -15.44 31.11 8.09
N VAL A 96 -16.35 30.20 7.70
CA VAL A 96 -17.49 30.48 6.82
C VAL A 96 -18.78 30.25 7.59
N ASN A 97 -19.76 31.14 7.45
CA ASN A 97 -21.08 31.05 8.12
C ASN A 97 -21.01 30.91 9.65
N ASN A 98 -19.98 31.49 10.29
CA ASN A 98 -19.72 31.38 11.73
C ASN A 98 -19.47 29.95 12.26
N ASP A 99 -19.18 28.99 11.37
CA ASP A 99 -18.89 27.61 11.76
C ASP A 99 -17.38 27.41 12.03
N ILE A 100 -16.98 27.79 13.24
CA ILE A 100 -15.60 27.61 13.71
C ILE A 100 -15.23 26.14 13.89
N SER A 101 -16.22 25.29 14.15
CA SER A 101 -16.03 23.86 14.37
C SER A 101 -15.50 23.19 13.12
N THR A 102 -16.09 23.49 11.96
CA THR A 102 -15.66 22.95 10.67
C THR A 102 -14.34 23.59 10.18
N ALA A 103 -14.05 24.83 10.57
CA ALA A 103 -12.76 25.47 10.28
C ALA A 103 -11.62 24.83 11.10
N LEU A 104 -11.79 24.67 12.41
CA LEU A 104 -10.79 24.04 13.29
C LEU A 104 -10.61 22.55 12.97
N ALA A 105 -11.68 21.84 12.65
CA ALA A 105 -11.61 20.48 12.11
C ALA A 105 -10.74 20.40 10.85
N ARG A 106 -10.88 21.35 9.91
CA ARG A 106 -10.03 21.43 8.71
C ARG A 106 -8.59 21.80 9.04
N ALA A 107 -8.35 22.65 10.03
CA ALA A 107 -7.02 23.02 10.48
C ALA A 107 -6.24 21.84 11.05
N LEU A 108 -6.86 21.13 11.99
CA LEU A 108 -6.31 19.92 12.58
C LEU A 108 -6.16 18.83 11.51
N LYS A 109 -7.10 18.73 10.55
CA LYS A 109 -6.98 17.84 9.37
C LYS A 109 -5.80 18.20 8.47
N ASN A 110 -5.57 19.47 8.17
CA ASN A 110 -4.46 19.90 7.31
C ASN A 110 -3.11 19.70 8.01
N ALA A 111 -3.06 19.83 9.33
CA ALA A 111 -1.91 19.44 10.14
C ALA A 111 -1.52 17.96 9.94
N THR A 112 -2.51 17.09 9.73
CA THR A 112 -2.29 15.65 9.47
C THR A 112 -1.61 15.35 8.15
N PHE A 113 -1.75 16.23 7.14
CA PHE A 113 -1.09 16.07 5.83
C PHE A 113 0.29 16.73 5.77
N ALA A 114 0.53 17.75 6.60
CA ALA A 114 1.84 18.40 6.72
C ALA A 114 2.80 17.60 7.61
N ALA A 115 2.28 16.83 8.57
CA ALA A 115 3.08 15.96 9.44
C ALA A 115 3.06 14.52 8.92
N THR A 116 4.18 14.06 8.35
CA THR A 116 4.41 12.76 7.70
C THR A 116 4.19 11.51 8.59
N PHE A 117 3.64 11.66 9.79
CA PHE A 117 3.69 10.67 10.86
C PHE A 117 2.46 9.71 10.92
N VAL A 118 1.36 9.97 10.17
CA VAL A 118 0.22 9.04 10.05
C VAL A 118 -0.08 8.69 8.58
N ARG A 119 0.56 7.65 8.05
CA ARG A 119 0.34 7.20 6.65
C ARG A 119 -1.03 6.51 6.39
N SER A 120 -1.89 6.34 7.41
CA SER A 120 -3.11 5.50 7.28
C SER A 120 -4.26 5.84 8.24
N SER A 121 -4.51 7.10 8.58
CA SER A 121 -5.72 7.47 9.35
C SER A 121 -6.77 8.14 8.47
N THR A 122 -7.95 7.53 8.36
CA THR A 122 -9.17 8.22 7.90
C THR A 122 -9.64 9.17 9.00
N PHE A 123 -9.39 10.46 8.79
CA PHE A 123 -9.82 11.52 9.71
C PHE A 123 -11.31 11.82 9.48
N GLN A 124 -12.17 11.37 10.39
CA GLN A 124 -13.58 11.77 10.48
C GLN A 124 -13.77 12.73 11.65
N THR A 125 -13.71 14.03 11.39
CA THR A 125 -14.07 15.04 12.38
C THR A 125 -15.54 15.39 12.32
N ALA A 126 -16.24 15.14 13.43
CA ALA A 126 -17.25 16.05 13.91
C ALA A 126 -16.62 16.81 15.09
N PHE A 127 -16.12 18.01 14.84
CA PHE A 127 -15.76 18.91 15.94
C PHE A 127 -17.06 19.49 16.48
N LYS A 128 -17.34 19.28 17.76
CA LYS A 128 -18.56 19.79 18.40
C LYS A 128 -18.14 20.60 19.62
N GLY A 129 -17.78 21.87 19.40
CA GLY A 129 -17.32 22.79 20.44
C GLY A 129 -15.89 22.51 20.94
N VAL A 130 -15.65 21.38 21.59
CA VAL A 130 -14.32 21.02 22.16
C VAL A 130 -13.98 19.52 22.11
N THR A 131 -14.87 18.69 21.58
CA THR A 131 -14.63 17.25 21.43
C THR A 131 -14.20 16.94 20.00
N VAL A 132 -13.14 16.13 19.86
CA VAL A 132 -12.57 15.68 18.60
C VAL A 132 -12.62 14.16 18.55
N ALA A 133 -13.41 13.61 17.63
CA ALA A 133 -13.35 12.19 17.31
C ALA A 133 -12.10 11.91 16.45
N THR A 134 -11.30 10.93 16.86
CA THR A 134 -10.09 10.50 16.14
C THR A 134 -10.22 9.05 15.70
N THR A 135 -9.52 8.65 14.64
CA THR A 135 -9.40 7.24 14.24
C THR A 135 -7.96 6.98 13.84
N VAL A 136 -7.25 6.20 14.65
CA VAL A 136 -5.82 5.91 14.48
C VAL A 136 -5.62 4.41 14.38
N GLY A 137 -5.16 3.94 13.21
CA GLY A 137 -4.99 2.51 12.92
C GLY A 137 -6.30 1.71 12.88
N GLY A 138 -7.42 2.34 12.50
CA GLY A 138 -8.73 1.69 12.42
C GLY A 138 -9.52 1.64 13.74
N VAL A 139 -8.97 2.16 14.84
CA VAL A 139 -9.64 2.19 16.15
C VAL A 139 -10.09 3.62 16.47
N GLN A 140 -11.37 3.78 16.83
CA GLN A 140 -11.97 5.06 17.18
C GLN A 140 -11.52 5.54 18.57
N GLY A 141 -11.18 6.82 18.66
CA GLY A 141 -10.81 7.52 19.89
C GLY A 141 -11.57 8.84 20.01
N THR A 142 -11.52 9.45 21.18
CA THR A 142 -12.14 10.76 21.44
C THR A 142 -11.21 11.57 22.32
N LEU A 143 -10.89 12.78 21.86
CA LEU A 143 -10.12 13.78 22.59
C LEU A 143 -11.08 14.89 23.00
N THR A 144 -11.02 15.29 24.26
CA THR A 144 -11.82 16.36 24.83
C THR A 144 -10.88 17.46 25.28
N TYR A 145 -11.09 18.63 24.72
CA TYR A 145 -10.36 19.84 25.08
C TYR A 145 -11.22 20.72 26.00
N ALA A 146 -10.57 21.59 26.75
CA ALA A 146 -11.21 22.70 27.42
C ALA A 146 -10.51 23.99 27.01
N VAL A 147 -11.23 25.10 27.14
CA VAL A 147 -10.72 26.41 26.79
C VAL A 147 -10.11 27.05 28.03
N GLU A 148 -8.88 27.54 27.91
CA GLU A 148 -8.18 28.24 29.00
C GLU A 148 -8.78 29.66 29.14
N GLY A 149 -9.52 29.89 30.23
CA GLY A 149 -10.14 31.19 30.54
C GLY A 149 -11.49 31.48 29.85
N ALA A 150 -12.00 32.71 30.05
CA ALA A 150 -13.29 33.14 29.50
C ALA A 150 -13.15 33.60 28.04
N LEU A 151 -13.23 32.67 27.09
CA LEU A 151 -13.34 33.06 25.68
C LEU A 151 -14.73 33.61 25.37
N SER A 152 -14.78 34.84 24.85
CA SER A 152 -16.01 35.50 24.41
C SER A 152 -16.32 35.16 22.93
N TRP A 153 -16.58 33.89 22.61
CA TRP A 153 -17.09 33.50 21.28
C TRP A 153 -18.61 33.27 21.34
N PRO A 154 -19.41 33.77 20.38
CA PRO A 154 -20.83 33.46 20.32
C PRO A 154 -21.02 31.93 20.20
N ASN A 155 -21.71 31.32 21.17
CA ASN A 155 -22.03 29.88 21.28
C ASN A 155 -20.93 28.93 21.82
N LEU A 156 -19.89 29.45 22.47
CA LEU A 156 -19.01 28.67 23.36
C LEU A 156 -19.13 29.28 24.75
N ALA A 157 -20.22 28.98 25.46
CA ALA A 157 -20.37 29.42 26.83
C ALA A 157 -19.42 28.61 27.73
N SER A 158 -18.65 29.29 28.59
CA SER A 158 -17.79 28.67 29.60
C SER A 158 -18.55 27.71 30.55
N THR A 159 -19.88 27.83 30.62
CA THR A 159 -20.75 27.02 31.47
C THR A 159 -21.04 25.60 30.94
N ASP A 160 -20.79 25.31 29.66
CA ASP A 160 -21.02 23.97 29.07
C ASP A 160 -19.77 23.07 29.10
N LEU A 161 -18.61 23.63 29.45
CA LEU A 161 -17.33 22.89 29.45
C LEU A 161 -17.10 22.11 30.74
N CYS A 162 -17.81 22.49 31.80
CA CYS A 162 -17.59 22.02 33.17
C CYS A 162 -18.92 21.91 33.93
N ASP A 163 -19.93 21.22 33.37
CA ASP A 163 -21.13 20.89 34.13
C ASP A 163 -20.80 19.91 35.28
N ALA A 164 -21.64 19.86 36.32
CA ALA A 164 -21.48 19.06 37.54
C ALA A 164 -21.29 17.53 37.33
N SER A 165 -21.44 17.02 36.11
CA SER A 165 -21.19 15.63 35.69
C SER A 165 -19.79 15.39 35.11
N ASN A 166 -19.02 16.44 34.80
CA ASN A 166 -17.68 16.34 34.24
C ASN A 166 -16.59 16.51 35.31
N THR A 167 -16.20 15.40 35.94
CA THR A 167 -15.11 15.37 36.95
C THR A 167 -13.74 15.82 36.44
N ALA A 168 -13.55 15.99 35.12
CA ALA A 168 -12.31 16.53 34.53
C ALA A 168 -12.15 18.05 34.71
N CYS A 169 -13.20 18.74 35.15
CA CYS A 169 -13.23 20.17 35.42
C CYS A 169 -13.37 20.51 36.92
N ASP A 170 -13.36 19.53 37.81
CA ASP A 170 -13.50 19.78 39.23
C ASP A 170 -12.27 20.49 39.79
N ASN A 171 -12.37 21.81 39.95
CA ASN A 171 -11.34 22.67 40.54
C ASN A 171 -11.53 22.85 42.06
N THR A 172 -12.43 22.09 42.68
CA THR A 172 -12.72 22.21 44.12
C THR A 172 -11.76 21.41 45.01
N ALA A 173 -10.90 20.57 44.40
CA ALA A 173 -9.82 19.82 45.05
C ALA A 173 -8.55 19.78 44.17
N THR A 174 -7.39 19.48 44.76
CA THR A 174 -6.12 19.22 44.04
C THR A 174 -6.34 18.19 42.93
N CYS A 175 -5.94 18.51 41.70
CA CYS A 175 -6.07 17.59 40.57
C CYS A 175 -5.43 16.23 40.87
N ALA A 176 -6.09 15.16 40.45
CA ALA A 176 -5.58 13.79 40.60
C ALA A 176 -4.23 13.60 39.89
N ASP A 177 -3.42 12.64 40.35
CA ASP A 177 -2.15 12.30 39.71
C ASP A 177 -2.32 12.03 38.22
N GLY A 178 -1.37 12.51 37.42
CA GLY A 178 -1.44 12.50 35.95
C GLY A 178 -2.21 13.69 35.38
N ARG A 179 -2.67 14.62 36.22
CA ARG A 179 -3.27 15.90 35.82
C ARG A 179 -2.61 17.06 36.54
N TYR A 180 -2.63 18.22 35.91
CA TYR A 180 -2.16 19.47 36.49
C TYR A 180 -3.22 20.55 36.42
N ASP A 181 -3.16 21.47 37.37
CA ASP A 181 -3.97 22.68 37.36
C ASP A 181 -3.32 23.70 36.42
N ASP A 182 -4.01 24.03 35.33
CA ASP A 182 -3.60 25.08 34.38
C ASP A 182 -4.17 26.47 34.76
N GLY A 183 -4.78 26.59 35.94
CA GLY A 183 -5.40 27.82 36.46
C GLY A 183 -6.89 27.96 36.14
N ALA A 184 -7.48 27.00 35.43
CA ALA A 184 -8.90 26.98 35.10
C ALA A 184 -9.54 25.57 35.13
N VAL A 185 -8.80 24.54 34.73
CA VAL A 185 -9.26 23.14 34.63
C VAL A 185 -8.12 22.17 34.99
N CYS A 186 -8.46 20.95 35.38
CA CYS A 186 -7.48 19.87 35.57
C CYS A 186 -7.11 19.21 34.23
N ALA A 187 -6.12 19.79 33.55
CA ALA A 187 -5.60 19.30 32.28
C ALA A 187 -4.83 17.99 32.45
N ILE A 188 -4.87 17.13 31.42
CA ILE A 188 -4.04 15.92 31.36
C ILE A 188 -2.59 16.36 31.29
N CYS A 189 -1.72 15.74 32.10
CA CYS A 189 -0.29 16.01 32.07
C CYS A 189 0.23 15.85 30.63
N PRO A 190 0.92 16.81 30.03
CA PRO A 190 1.43 16.63 28.68
C PRO A 190 2.53 15.56 28.66
N ALA A 191 2.73 14.92 27.50
CA ALA A 191 3.91 14.10 27.30
C ALA A 191 5.19 14.93 27.55
N GLY A 192 6.24 14.29 28.02
CA GLY A 192 7.46 14.96 28.46
C GLY A 192 7.38 15.62 29.84
N ALA A 193 6.26 15.49 30.55
CA ALA A 193 6.11 15.98 31.92
C ALA A 193 5.52 14.89 32.85
N GLN A 194 5.77 15.06 34.15
CA GLN A 194 5.12 14.31 35.22
C GLN A 194 4.24 15.25 36.03
N CYS A 195 3.07 14.75 36.43
CA CYS A 195 2.13 15.53 37.23
C CYS A 195 1.68 14.73 38.44
N THR A 196 1.95 15.26 39.63
CA THR A 196 1.58 14.66 40.93
C THR A 196 0.90 15.73 41.77
N ALA A 197 -0.25 15.40 42.37
CA ALA A 197 -1.04 16.32 43.20
C ALA A 197 -1.34 17.69 42.55
N GLY A 198 -1.57 17.71 41.23
CA GLY A 198 -1.91 18.93 40.48
C GLY A 198 -0.74 19.83 40.07
N ALA A 199 0.49 19.52 40.46
CA ALA A 199 1.68 20.24 40.00
C ALA A 199 2.28 19.58 38.75
N LYS A 200 2.65 20.37 37.74
CA LYS A 200 3.35 19.93 36.52
C LYS A 200 4.85 20.15 36.67
N ALA A 201 5.65 19.11 36.45
CA ALA A 201 7.11 19.20 36.34
C ALA A 201 7.55 18.58 35.01
N THR A 202 8.37 19.29 34.24
CA THR A 202 8.99 18.75 33.02
C THR A 202 9.95 17.63 33.39
N CYS A 203 10.00 16.58 32.58
CA CYS A 203 11.02 15.55 32.73
C CYS A 203 12.39 16.18 32.47
N ASP A 204 13.31 16.03 33.42
CA ASP A 204 14.68 16.50 33.24
C ASP A 204 15.34 15.74 32.09
N ALA A 205 16.38 16.32 31.49
CA ALA A 205 17.19 15.63 30.50
C ALA A 205 17.64 14.26 31.05
N GLY A 206 17.65 13.26 30.18
CA GLY A 206 17.92 11.87 30.55
C GLY A 206 16.69 11.12 31.04
N SER A 207 15.56 11.80 31.23
CA SER A 207 14.28 11.17 31.56
C SER A 207 13.20 11.58 30.56
N PHE A 208 12.18 10.74 30.41
CA PHE A 208 11.11 10.94 29.45
C PHE A 208 9.76 10.51 30.01
N ALA A 209 8.71 11.10 29.46
CA ALA A 209 7.34 10.67 29.69
C ALA A 209 6.64 10.52 28.34
N THR A 210 6.48 9.29 27.86
CA THR A 210 5.95 9.03 26.50
C THR A 210 4.49 9.39 26.33
N LEU A 211 3.70 9.21 27.37
CA LEU A 211 2.26 9.39 27.28
C LEU A 211 1.83 10.61 28.08
N PRO A 212 0.88 11.41 27.56
CA PRO A 212 0.13 12.33 28.37
C PRO A 212 -0.51 11.57 29.54
N GLY A 213 -0.58 12.20 30.70
CA GLY A 213 -1.11 11.60 31.93
C GLY A 213 -0.06 10.91 32.80
N SER A 214 1.24 11.03 32.47
CA SER A 214 2.31 10.46 33.29
C SER A 214 2.34 11.07 34.70
N THR A 215 2.42 10.19 35.70
CA THR A 215 2.61 10.56 37.10
C THR A 215 4.09 10.63 37.49
N ALA A 216 4.96 10.04 36.68
CA ALA A 216 6.41 10.01 36.88
C ALA A 216 7.16 10.07 35.54
N CYS A 217 8.37 10.62 35.56
CA CYS A 217 9.32 10.53 34.45
C CYS A 217 10.13 9.24 34.58
N THR A 218 10.31 8.54 33.46
CA THR A 218 11.13 7.33 33.38
C THR A 218 12.51 7.69 32.89
N ALA A 219 13.56 7.18 33.52
CA ALA A 219 14.92 7.35 33.04
C ALA A 219 15.12 6.63 31.68
N CYS A 220 15.90 7.21 30.77
CA CYS A 220 16.29 6.51 29.55
C CYS A 220 17.01 5.20 29.89
N ASP A 221 16.71 4.12 29.18
CA ASP A 221 17.43 2.85 29.36
C ASP A 221 18.85 2.95 28.77
N VAL A 222 19.70 1.98 29.11
CA VAL A 222 21.03 1.87 28.50
C VAL A 222 20.95 1.86 26.97
N ASP A 223 21.97 2.41 26.32
CA ASP A 223 22.05 2.66 24.87
C ASP A 223 21.00 3.63 24.31
N THR A 224 20.23 4.27 25.18
CA THR A 224 19.33 5.36 24.82
C THR A 224 19.61 6.61 25.66
N TYR A 225 19.33 7.79 25.10
CA TYR A 225 19.60 9.06 25.75
C TYR A 225 18.52 10.10 25.49
N SER A 226 18.45 11.13 26.33
CA SER A 226 17.62 12.31 26.10
C SER A 226 18.37 13.56 26.50
N SER A 227 18.76 14.38 25.53
CA SER A 227 19.56 15.59 25.79
C SER A 227 18.75 16.81 26.20
N THR A 228 17.43 16.74 26.09
CA THR A 228 16.55 17.91 26.28
C THR A 228 15.51 17.59 27.34
N ALA A 229 15.36 18.49 28.32
CA ALA A 229 14.25 18.42 29.26
C ALA A 229 12.92 18.52 28.51
N GLY A 230 11.89 17.80 28.96
CA GLY A 230 10.59 17.75 28.29
C GLY A 230 10.49 16.69 27.19
N SER A 231 11.48 15.80 27.04
CA SER A 231 11.45 14.76 26.01
C SER A 231 10.36 13.72 26.28
N SER A 232 9.65 13.30 25.24
CA SER A 232 8.66 12.22 25.31
C SER A 232 9.22 10.83 24.94
N ILE A 233 10.46 10.76 24.48
CA ILE A 233 11.12 9.50 24.12
C ILE A 233 12.64 9.64 24.26
N CYS A 234 13.32 8.53 24.55
CA CYS A 234 14.77 8.47 24.45
C CYS A 234 15.20 8.10 23.03
N GLU A 235 16.26 8.75 22.57
CA GLU A 235 16.87 8.45 21.29
C GLU A 235 17.87 7.30 21.44
N PRO A 236 17.94 6.37 20.48
CA PRO A 236 19.01 5.38 20.46
C PRO A 236 20.36 6.06 20.19
N CYS A 237 21.42 5.55 20.80
CA CYS A 237 22.77 6.03 20.52
C CYS A 237 23.18 5.76 19.06
N PRO A 238 23.92 6.69 18.43
CA PRO A 238 24.53 6.47 17.12
C PRO A 238 25.44 5.24 17.07
N GLU A 239 25.72 4.71 15.87
CA GLU A 239 26.63 3.59 15.68
C GLU A 239 28.00 3.85 16.35
N ASN A 240 28.55 2.81 16.97
CA ASN A 240 29.83 2.85 17.70
C ASN A 240 29.84 3.82 18.90
N SER A 241 28.66 4.09 19.47
CA SER A 241 28.47 4.84 20.70
C SER A 241 27.40 4.21 21.56
N TYR A 242 27.38 4.56 22.83
CA TYR A 242 26.49 3.92 23.80
C TYR A 242 26.13 4.90 24.93
N ALA A 243 25.12 4.52 25.71
CA ALA A 243 24.73 5.19 26.95
C ALA A 243 24.75 4.16 28.09
N HIS A 244 25.78 4.20 28.94
CA HIS A 244 26.04 3.12 29.89
C HIS A 244 25.16 3.10 31.13
N PHE A 245 24.39 4.17 31.38
CA PHE A 245 23.60 4.30 32.60
C PHE A 245 22.17 4.68 32.28
N THR A 246 21.25 4.20 33.10
CA THR A 246 19.87 4.66 33.02
C THR A 246 19.83 6.14 33.33
N GLY A 247 19.17 6.94 32.49
CA GLY A 247 19.09 8.38 32.69
C GLY A 247 20.12 9.19 31.91
N SER A 248 20.81 8.60 30.94
CA SER A 248 21.85 9.29 30.17
C SER A 248 21.29 10.46 29.34
N THR A 249 21.97 11.59 29.42
CA THR A 249 21.67 12.82 28.67
C THR A 249 22.40 12.92 27.33
N GLY A 250 23.29 11.96 27.04
CA GLY A 250 24.06 11.85 25.81
C GLY A 250 24.69 10.47 25.64
N CYS A 251 25.32 10.24 24.49
CA CYS A 251 26.05 9.02 24.16
C CYS A 251 27.55 9.28 24.06
N LEU A 252 28.34 8.30 24.51
CA LEU A 252 29.79 8.32 24.50
C LEU A 252 30.36 7.33 23.48
N ALA A 253 31.51 7.69 22.90
CA ALA A 253 32.34 6.78 22.10
C ALA A 253 33.82 6.89 22.53
N CYS A 254 34.55 5.76 22.51
CA CYS A 254 35.94 5.70 22.99
C CYS A 254 36.96 5.93 21.88
N TYR A 255 37.67 7.05 21.95
CA TYR A 255 38.76 7.34 21.02
C TYR A 255 40.10 7.34 21.76
N TYR A 256 40.92 6.31 21.54
CA TYR A 256 42.26 6.20 22.14
C TYR A 256 42.25 6.35 23.67
N GLY A 257 41.26 5.69 24.29
CA GLY A 257 41.00 5.78 25.71
C GLY A 257 40.50 7.13 26.23
N MET A 258 39.85 7.90 25.36
CA MET A 258 39.15 9.13 25.73
C MET A 258 37.67 8.99 25.40
N PRO A 259 36.75 9.08 26.39
CA PRO A 259 35.33 9.18 26.09
C PRO A 259 35.07 10.53 25.40
N LYS A 260 34.33 10.50 24.29
CA LYS A 260 33.83 11.70 23.62
C LYS A 260 32.32 11.65 23.53
N VAL A 261 31.68 12.79 23.78
CA VAL A 261 30.25 12.95 23.53
C VAL A 261 30.04 13.01 22.02
N VAL A 262 29.33 12.02 21.49
CA VAL A 262 29.01 11.94 20.06
C VAL A 262 27.54 12.22 19.76
N ALA A 263 26.69 12.20 20.79
CA ALA A 263 25.31 12.64 20.72
C ALA A 263 24.84 13.17 22.09
N GLY A 264 23.93 14.13 22.09
CA GLY A 264 23.40 14.75 23.31
C GLY A 264 24.41 15.62 24.07
N GLU A 265 24.24 15.74 25.38
CA GLU A 265 25.08 16.57 26.26
C GLU A 265 25.39 15.83 27.55
N ILE A 266 26.66 15.80 27.99
CA ILE A 266 27.08 15.17 29.25
C ILE A 266 27.99 16.16 29.99
N ASP A 267 27.71 16.44 31.26
CA ASP A 267 28.44 17.41 32.11
C ASP A 267 28.67 18.80 31.46
N GLY A 268 27.68 19.32 30.72
CA GLY A 268 27.79 20.62 30.05
C GLY A 268 28.58 20.59 28.72
N VAL A 269 29.03 19.40 28.29
CA VAL A 269 29.75 19.21 27.02
C VAL A 269 28.78 18.65 25.98
N ALA A 270 28.42 19.48 25.01
CA ALA A 270 27.60 19.08 23.88
C ALA A 270 28.35 18.13 22.94
N GLY A 271 27.61 17.19 22.35
CA GLY A 271 28.11 16.26 21.35
C GLY A 271 28.58 16.96 20.08
N PHE A 272 29.48 16.29 19.34
CA PHE A 272 29.97 16.82 18.07
C PHE A 272 28.84 16.91 17.02
N ASN A 273 28.53 18.13 16.57
CA ASN A 273 27.52 18.41 15.53
C ASN A 273 28.06 18.31 14.08
N GLY A 274 29.24 17.71 13.87
CA GLY A 274 29.87 17.52 12.55
C GLY A 274 29.88 16.05 12.11
N ASP A 275 30.38 15.76 10.90
CA ASP A 275 30.67 14.38 10.49
C ASP A 275 31.57 13.74 11.56
N LEU A 276 31.19 12.54 12.04
CA LEU A 276 31.98 11.78 13.00
C LEU A 276 33.44 11.69 12.49
N PRO A 277 34.45 11.78 13.37
CA PRO A 277 35.84 11.62 12.95
C PRO A 277 35.99 10.35 12.10
N GLU A 278 36.65 10.44 10.94
CA GLU A 278 36.85 9.29 10.03
C GLU A 278 37.62 8.13 10.71
N GLU A 279 38.35 8.44 11.79
CA GLU A 279 38.97 7.46 12.65
C GLU A 279 37.92 6.68 13.46
N GLN A 280 37.94 5.35 13.35
CA GLN A 280 37.10 4.45 14.15
C GLN A 280 37.53 4.48 15.64
N PRO A 281 36.63 4.18 16.60
CA PRO A 281 36.98 3.95 18.00
C PRO A 281 38.12 2.92 18.12
N LYS A 282 39.06 3.14 19.04
CA LYS A 282 40.20 2.24 19.27
C LYS A 282 40.50 2.10 20.76
N PRO A 283 40.92 0.90 21.21
CA PRO A 283 41.39 0.73 22.58
C PRO A 283 42.58 1.64 22.91
N GLY A 284 42.71 2.04 24.17
CA GLY A 284 43.80 2.90 24.64
C GLY A 284 44.05 2.81 26.13
N TYR A 285 45.10 3.47 26.62
CA TYR A 285 45.51 3.42 28.03
C TYR A 285 45.59 4.84 28.64
N ARG A 286 45.23 4.92 29.92
CA ARG A 286 45.44 6.06 30.82
C ARG A 286 46.37 5.62 31.94
N ILE A 287 47.53 6.24 32.04
CA ILE A 287 48.51 5.89 33.08
C ILE A 287 48.33 6.84 34.26
N VAL A 288 48.14 6.25 35.44
CA VAL A 288 48.00 6.98 36.71
C VAL A 288 49.01 6.48 37.73
N THR A 289 49.53 7.38 38.56
CA THR A 289 50.40 7.03 39.68
C THR A 289 49.67 7.29 40.98
N LEU A 290 49.60 6.26 41.82
CA LEU A 290 49.04 6.34 43.17
C LEU A 290 49.92 7.23 44.06
N PRO A 291 49.34 7.87 45.09
CA PRO A 291 50.13 8.63 46.06
C PRO A 291 51.14 7.73 46.77
N SER A 292 52.19 8.34 47.32
CA SER A 292 53.26 7.64 48.07
C SER A 292 52.79 6.92 49.35
N THR A 293 51.55 7.14 49.75
CA THR A 293 50.87 6.43 50.85
C THR A 293 49.42 6.18 50.42
N SER A 294 49.12 4.96 50.03
CA SER A 294 47.81 4.48 49.60
C SER A 294 47.03 3.94 50.80
N THR A 295 45.78 4.37 50.92
CA THR A 295 44.81 3.87 51.89
C THR A 295 44.06 2.64 51.40
N LEU A 296 44.17 2.31 50.10
CA LEU A 296 43.48 1.18 49.48
C LEU A 296 44.06 -0.16 49.94
N GLU A 297 45.36 -0.27 50.15
CA GLU A 297 45.99 -1.52 50.61
C GLU A 297 45.56 -1.91 52.05
N ALA A 298 45.33 -0.92 52.91
CA ALA A 298 44.87 -1.09 54.28
C ALA A 298 43.33 -1.13 54.42
N CYS A 299 42.60 -1.09 53.30
CA CYS A 299 41.15 -1.07 53.30
C CYS A 299 40.57 -2.39 53.80
N SER A 300 39.56 -2.32 54.68
CA SER A 300 38.88 -3.51 55.21
C SER A 300 37.92 -4.16 54.23
N LEU A 301 37.59 -3.49 53.11
CA LEU A 301 36.75 -4.04 52.05
C LEU A 301 37.55 -5.02 51.20
N ALA A 302 36.99 -6.20 50.93
CA ALA A 302 37.59 -7.14 49.99
C ALA A 302 37.47 -6.59 48.57
N HIS A 303 38.60 -6.25 47.95
CA HIS A 303 38.67 -5.72 46.59
C HIS A 303 39.87 -6.32 45.83
N PRO A 304 39.96 -6.15 44.50
CA PRO A 304 40.99 -6.81 43.69
C PRO A 304 42.42 -6.62 44.15
N PHE A 305 42.76 -5.47 44.73
CA PHE A 305 44.10 -5.23 45.29
C PHE A 305 44.38 -5.85 46.68
N ASN A 306 43.39 -6.48 47.34
CA ASN A 306 43.48 -7.01 48.72
C ASN A 306 42.68 -8.30 48.96
N THR A 307 42.45 -9.13 47.93
CA THR A 307 41.80 -10.45 48.09
C THR A 307 42.86 -11.53 48.29
N GLY A 308 42.95 -12.07 49.51
CA GLY A 308 43.54 -13.38 49.90
C GLY A 308 44.78 -13.90 49.17
N ASP A 309 44.63 -14.29 47.90
CA ASP A 309 45.61 -15.03 47.09
C ASP A 309 46.36 -14.17 46.04
N ASN A 310 45.91 -12.94 45.73
CA ASN A 310 46.53 -12.02 44.73
C ASN A 310 46.94 -10.68 45.36
N LYS A 311 47.71 -10.72 46.46
CA LYS A 311 48.20 -9.50 47.10
C LYS A 311 49.31 -8.86 46.26
N CYS A 312 49.00 -7.72 45.66
CA CYS A 312 50.03 -6.78 45.27
C CYS A 312 50.87 -6.40 46.49
N ASP A 313 52.19 -6.35 46.35
CA ASP A 313 53.10 -6.27 47.50
C ASP A 313 52.89 -4.99 48.31
N SER A 314 52.84 -3.85 47.61
CA SER A 314 52.47 -2.56 48.15
C SER A 314 51.94 -1.68 47.02
N LEU A 315 50.88 -0.90 47.28
CA LEU A 315 50.29 0.04 46.31
C LEU A 315 50.89 1.45 46.39
N ASP A 316 51.71 1.73 47.40
CA ASP A 316 52.33 3.03 47.63
C ASP A 316 53.20 3.46 46.45
N GLY A 317 52.86 4.61 45.84
CA GLY A 317 53.63 5.18 44.73
C GLY A 317 53.60 4.39 43.42
N ARG A 318 52.72 3.38 43.30
CA ARG A 318 52.67 2.50 42.13
C ARG A 318 51.98 3.14 40.93
N THR A 319 52.35 2.65 39.75
CA THR A 319 51.72 3.03 38.49
C THR A 319 50.62 2.02 38.16
N LEU A 320 49.43 2.53 37.89
CA LEU A 320 48.32 1.78 37.32
C LEU A 320 48.12 2.15 35.86
N ALA A 321 47.80 1.16 35.03
CA ALA A 321 47.31 1.39 33.69
C ALA A 321 45.80 1.14 33.66
N ILE A 322 45.06 2.14 33.21
CA ILE A 322 43.63 2.08 32.99
C ILE A 322 43.45 1.88 31.49
N GLU A 323 43.26 0.63 31.06
CA GLU A 323 42.90 0.30 29.70
C GLU A 323 41.44 0.64 29.45
N THR A 324 41.15 1.01 28.23
CA THR A 324 39.81 1.32 27.76
C THR A 324 39.62 0.67 26.41
N ASP A 325 38.50 0.00 26.21
CA ASP A 325 38.18 -0.64 24.95
C ASP A 325 37.41 0.32 24.01
N VAL A 326 36.86 -0.19 22.90
CA VAL A 326 36.07 0.60 21.95
C VAL A 326 34.70 1.04 22.50
N THR A 327 34.22 0.36 23.53
CA THR A 327 32.97 0.66 24.24
C THR A 327 33.19 1.48 25.51
N CYS A 328 34.36 2.13 25.67
CA CYS A 328 34.86 2.73 26.92
C CYS A 328 34.56 1.92 28.20
N GLU A 329 34.51 0.58 28.08
CA GLU A 329 34.72 -0.30 29.21
C GLU A 329 36.18 -0.18 29.63
N VAL A 330 36.38 -0.14 30.93
CA VAL A 330 37.65 0.18 31.57
C VAL A 330 38.16 -1.04 32.31
N ARG A 331 39.46 -1.33 32.14
CA ARG A 331 40.19 -2.33 32.92
C ARG A 331 41.39 -1.67 33.61
N VAL A 332 41.68 -2.06 34.86
CA VAL A 332 42.77 -1.46 35.64
C VAL A 332 43.84 -2.50 35.97
N PHE A 333 45.10 -2.18 35.66
CA PHE A 333 46.27 -3.04 35.85
C PHE A 333 47.27 -2.39 36.80
N VAL A 334 47.87 -3.16 37.72
CA VAL A 334 49.03 -2.73 38.52
C VAL A 334 50.30 -3.11 37.76
N LEU A 335 51.13 -2.14 37.41
CA LEU A 335 52.31 -2.39 36.56
C LEU A 335 53.52 -2.88 37.38
N GLY A 336 54.26 -3.85 36.82
CA GLY A 336 55.59 -4.24 37.31
C GLY A 336 55.63 -5.12 38.56
N ASP A 337 54.50 -5.69 38.99
CA ASP A 337 54.43 -6.56 40.17
C ASP A 337 54.17 -8.02 39.77
N SER A 338 55.10 -8.91 40.16
CA SER A 338 54.99 -10.35 39.91
C SER A 338 53.87 -11.07 40.62
N LYS A 339 53.33 -10.48 41.70
CA LYS A 339 52.18 -11.00 42.43
C LYS A 339 50.84 -10.51 41.87
N CYS A 340 50.86 -9.51 40.99
CA CYS A 340 49.67 -8.96 40.30
C CYS A 340 49.62 -9.34 38.81
N SER A 341 50.32 -10.41 38.42
CA SER A 341 50.55 -10.75 37.00
C SER A 341 49.35 -11.38 36.29
N VAL A 342 49.38 -11.31 34.95
CA VAL A 342 48.32 -11.56 33.94
C VAL A 342 47.81 -13.00 33.80
N ALA A 343 48.21 -13.95 34.66
CA ALA A 343 48.05 -15.37 34.38
C ALA A 343 46.61 -15.93 34.54
N ASP A 344 45.68 -15.15 35.07
CA ASP A 344 44.24 -15.44 35.10
C ASP A 344 43.48 -14.09 35.05
N ASP A 345 42.28 -14.04 34.48
CA ASP A 345 41.35 -12.88 34.43
C ASP A 345 40.88 -12.38 35.84
N LEU A 346 41.73 -12.48 36.88
CA LEU A 346 41.40 -12.34 38.28
C LEU A 346 41.97 -11.05 38.90
N ALA A 347 41.56 -9.89 38.39
CA ALA A 347 41.54 -8.59 39.10
C ALA A 347 41.00 -7.41 38.26
N VAL A 348 40.49 -7.64 37.06
CA VAL A 348 39.91 -6.58 36.23
C VAL A 348 38.61 -6.09 36.87
N ILE A 349 38.57 -4.85 37.34
CA ILE A 349 37.29 -4.18 37.65
C ILE A 349 36.79 -3.62 36.33
N ASP A 350 35.81 -4.28 35.74
CA ASP A 350 35.12 -3.76 34.57
C ASP A 350 34.32 -2.52 35.00
N GLY A 351 34.86 -1.37 34.64
CA GLY A 351 34.28 -0.06 34.90
C GLY A 351 33.76 0.56 33.62
N ALA A 352 32.89 1.55 33.74
CA ALA A 352 32.42 2.34 32.61
C ALA A 352 32.52 3.83 32.96
N TYR A 353 32.77 4.67 31.95
CA TYR A 353 32.66 6.11 32.11
C TYR A 353 31.19 6.49 32.38
N LYS A 354 30.93 6.96 33.60
CA LYS A 354 29.64 7.53 34.03
C LYS A 354 29.49 8.97 33.57
N THR A 355 30.60 9.70 33.59
CA THR A 355 30.72 11.00 32.94
C THR A 355 32.03 11.07 32.17
N ILE A 356 32.32 12.19 31.50
CA ILE A 356 33.55 12.37 30.72
C ILE A 356 34.80 12.20 31.60
N ASN A 357 34.70 12.50 32.91
CA ASN A 357 35.80 12.50 33.85
C ASN A 357 35.65 11.49 34.99
N THR A 358 34.54 10.77 35.07
CA THR A 358 34.29 9.84 36.17
C THR A 358 34.01 8.45 35.65
N ILE A 359 34.83 7.49 36.07
CA ILE A 359 34.70 6.05 35.83
C ILE A 359 34.05 5.43 37.06
N SER A 360 33.07 4.56 36.86
CA SER A 360 32.44 3.81 37.95
C SER A 360 32.21 2.37 37.53
N ALA A 361 32.42 1.43 38.45
CA ALA A 361 32.03 0.03 38.28
C ALA A 361 30.52 -0.08 38.02
N ARG A 362 30.14 -0.94 37.08
CA ARG A 362 28.73 -1.27 36.82
C ARG A 362 28.19 -2.15 37.94
N ALA A 363 26.87 -2.19 38.10
CA ALA A 363 26.25 -3.01 39.15
C ALA A 363 26.55 -4.51 39.01
N ALA A 364 26.72 -4.99 37.77
CA ALA A 364 27.04 -6.39 37.46
C ALA A 364 28.50 -6.76 37.74
N ASP A 365 29.41 -5.79 37.75
CA ASP A 365 30.87 -6.00 37.76
C ASP A 365 31.47 -5.79 39.16
N LYS A 366 30.61 -5.62 40.18
CA LYS A 366 31.03 -5.48 41.57
C LYS A 366 31.52 -6.81 42.12
N VAL A 367 32.81 -6.90 42.44
CA VAL A 367 33.37 -8.06 43.15
C VAL A 367 32.94 -7.98 44.62
N ALA A 368 32.24 -9.01 45.11
CA ALA A 368 31.73 -9.08 46.49
C ALA A 368 30.88 -7.87 46.93
N GLY A 369 30.18 -7.19 46.00
CA GLY A 369 29.34 -6.02 46.29
C GLY A 369 30.09 -4.69 46.37
N VAL A 370 31.42 -4.71 46.21
CA VAL A 370 32.31 -3.55 46.24
C VAL A 370 32.59 -3.08 44.81
N GLY A 371 32.46 -1.78 44.55
CA GLY A 371 32.74 -1.14 43.26
C GLY A 371 33.92 -0.16 43.33
N LEU A 372 34.61 0.01 42.20
CA LEU A 372 35.64 1.06 42.00
C LEU A 372 35.00 2.31 41.40
N ALA A 373 35.40 3.48 41.86
CA ALA A 373 35.11 4.75 41.24
C ALA A 373 36.39 5.56 41.08
N ILE A 374 36.65 6.05 39.88
CA ILE A 374 37.77 6.93 39.57
C ILE A 374 37.19 8.26 39.15
N SER A 375 37.48 9.34 39.87
CA SER A 375 37.08 10.69 39.46
C SER A 375 38.31 11.50 39.11
N PHE A 376 38.27 12.13 37.95
CA PHE A 376 39.29 13.07 37.50
C PHE A 376 38.86 14.53 37.68
N ASP A 377 37.68 14.76 38.27
CA ASP A 377 37.17 16.09 38.57
C ASP A 377 37.80 16.65 39.86
N GLY A 378 38.23 17.92 39.83
CA GLY A 378 38.86 18.56 40.98
C GLY A 378 40.21 17.92 41.36
N THR A 379 40.30 17.33 42.55
CA THR A 379 41.49 16.55 42.96
C THR A 379 41.26 15.09 42.56
N PRO A 380 42.02 14.53 41.60
CA PRO A 380 41.79 13.18 41.12
C PRO A 380 41.84 12.17 42.26
N SER A 381 40.86 11.27 42.28
CA SER A 381 40.71 10.29 43.34
C SER A 381 40.29 8.92 42.82
N LEU A 382 40.71 7.88 43.56
CA LEU A 382 40.33 6.49 43.35
C LEU A 382 39.66 6.00 44.63
N ALA A 383 38.40 5.66 44.53
CA ALA A 383 37.58 5.18 45.63
C ALA A 383 37.14 3.73 45.39
N VAL A 384 37.12 2.94 46.44
CA VAL A 384 36.54 1.60 46.49
C VAL A 384 35.41 1.63 47.53
N THR A 385 34.18 1.26 47.15
CA THR A 385 32.99 1.37 48.02
C THR A 385 31.96 0.28 47.79
N ASP A 386 31.31 -0.21 48.86
CA ASP A 386 30.17 -1.13 48.83
C ASP A 386 28.81 -0.42 49.00
N GLY A 387 28.82 0.91 49.12
CA GLY A 387 27.66 1.75 49.41
C GLY A 387 27.48 2.15 50.89
N ALA A 388 28.17 1.50 51.83
CA ALA A 388 28.15 1.84 53.27
C ALA A 388 29.53 2.28 53.79
N THR A 389 30.61 1.69 53.27
CA THR A 389 32.00 2.02 53.60
C THR A 389 32.73 2.44 52.31
N SER A 390 33.66 3.38 52.41
CA SER A 390 34.47 3.83 51.26
C SER A 390 35.93 4.05 51.66
N CYS A 391 36.86 3.48 50.89
CA CYS A 391 38.30 3.74 50.99
C CYS A 391 38.71 4.56 49.76
N THR A 392 39.34 5.72 49.97
CA THR A 392 39.61 6.67 48.88
C THR A 392 41.04 7.19 48.94
N ASP A 393 41.79 6.98 47.87
CA ASP A 393 43.04 7.67 47.63
C ASP A 393 42.79 8.96 46.88
N SER A 394 43.17 10.08 47.49
CA SER A 394 43.08 11.41 46.91
C SER A 394 44.47 11.87 46.43
N GLY A 395 44.53 12.62 45.33
CA GLY A 395 45.79 13.18 44.82
C GLY A 395 46.52 12.24 43.86
N ILE A 396 45.78 11.41 43.12
CA ILE A 396 46.35 10.55 42.09
C ILE A 396 46.89 11.41 40.96
N THR A 397 48.11 11.10 40.53
CA THR A 397 48.75 11.86 39.46
C THR A 397 48.43 11.21 38.13
N LEU A 398 47.67 11.91 37.29
CA LEU A 398 47.49 11.56 35.89
C LEU A 398 48.69 12.03 35.09
N LEU A 399 49.26 11.16 34.26
CA LEU A 399 50.25 11.61 33.29
C LEU A 399 49.53 12.42 32.20
N PRO A 400 49.94 13.69 31.97
CA PRO A 400 49.31 14.53 30.98
C PRO A 400 49.51 13.96 29.57
N PHE A 401 48.48 14.09 28.74
CA PHE A 401 48.57 13.73 27.32
C PHE A 401 49.45 14.73 26.59
N ASP A 402 50.63 14.30 26.15
CA ASP A 402 51.54 15.18 25.44
C ASP A 402 51.24 15.19 23.94
N THR A 403 50.56 16.24 23.51
CA THR A 403 50.28 16.50 22.09
C THR A 403 51.54 16.81 21.26
N THR A 404 52.68 17.10 21.92
CA THR A 404 53.96 17.57 21.35
C THR A 404 55.03 16.48 21.20
N GLY A 405 54.87 15.31 21.83
CA GLY A 405 55.74 14.14 21.64
C GLY A 405 57.04 14.12 22.44
N SER A 406 57.09 14.84 23.57
CA SER A 406 58.22 14.97 24.51
C SER A 406 58.01 14.25 25.85
N ALA A 407 56.86 13.60 26.09
CA ALA A 407 56.57 12.96 27.38
C ALA A 407 57.57 11.84 27.70
N THR A 408 58.20 11.94 28.88
CA THR A 408 58.97 10.86 29.47
C THR A 408 58.01 9.92 30.19
N CYS A 409 57.94 8.68 29.71
CA CYS A 409 57.09 7.65 30.32
C CYS A 409 57.73 7.14 31.63
N PRO A 410 56.96 6.98 32.72
CA PRO A 410 57.47 6.44 33.97
C PRO A 410 57.96 4.99 33.81
N ALA A 411 58.79 4.55 34.75
CA ALA A 411 59.27 3.17 34.80
C ALA A 411 58.09 2.17 34.77
N GLY A 412 58.26 1.08 34.01
CA GLY A 412 57.20 0.12 33.72
C GLY A 412 56.28 0.50 32.55
N THR A 413 56.45 1.67 31.93
CA THR A 413 55.73 2.07 30.71
C THR A 413 56.68 2.50 29.60
N SER A 414 56.24 2.43 28.34
CA SER A 414 56.99 2.92 27.18
C SER A 414 56.15 3.80 26.27
N GLY A 415 56.82 4.73 25.58
CA GLY A 415 56.23 5.55 24.51
C GLY A 415 56.54 5.01 23.10
N GLU A 416 57.20 3.86 23.02
CA GLU A 416 57.58 3.20 21.78
C GLU A 416 56.54 2.15 21.37
N ALA A 417 56.28 2.01 20.06
CA ALA A 417 55.35 0.99 19.57
C ALA A 417 55.99 -0.41 19.68
N HIS A 418 55.39 -1.28 20.48
CA HIS A 418 55.74 -2.71 20.56
C HIS A 418 54.68 -3.58 19.86
N PRO A 419 55.06 -4.74 19.31
CA PRO A 419 54.14 -5.65 18.66
C PRO A 419 53.20 -6.27 19.69
N GLN A 420 52.05 -5.63 19.90
CA GLN A 420 50.93 -6.23 20.60
C GLN A 420 50.53 -7.50 19.83
N ASN A 421 50.71 -8.67 20.42
CA ASN A 421 50.22 -9.93 19.85
C ASN A 421 48.69 -10.00 20.03
N GLY A 422 47.99 -9.20 19.25
CA GLY A 422 46.53 -9.21 19.11
C GLY A 422 46.16 -8.66 17.72
N PRO A 423 45.09 -9.16 17.07
CA PRO A 423 44.82 -8.90 15.66
C PRO A 423 44.30 -7.48 15.35
N SER A 424 44.43 -6.49 16.24
CA SER A 424 43.75 -5.20 16.07
C SER A 424 44.41 -3.99 16.74
N VAL A 425 45.74 -3.83 16.72
CA VAL A 425 46.35 -2.51 16.99
C VAL A 425 47.60 -2.30 16.14
N THR A 426 47.42 -1.98 14.86
CA THR A 426 48.51 -1.38 14.07
C THR A 426 48.31 0.14 14.05
N THR A 427 49.37 0.86 14.41
CA THR A 427 49.51 2.33 14.57
C THR A 427 49.14 2.88 15.96
N PHE A 428 50.04 2.70 16.93
CA PHE A 428 50.12 3.61 18.09
C PHE A 428 50.51 5.01 17.58
N VAL A 429 49.70 6.01 17.90
CA VAL A 429 50.13 7.41 17.78
C VAL A 429 51.17 7.65 18.87
N LYS A 430 52.33 8.23 18.50
CA LYS A 430 53.54 8.53 19.32
C LYS A 430 53.32 9.40 20.59
N LYS A 431 52.11 9.47 21.15
CA LYS A 431 51.63 10.53 22.06
C LYS A 431 51.08 10.02 23.41
N GLN A 432 51.18 8.71 23.73
CA GLN A 432 50.75 8.14 25.02
C GLN A 432 51.71 7.06 25.52
N CYS A 433 51.87 6.97 26.84
CA CYS A 433 52.60 5.88 27.49
C CYS A 433 51.69 4.64 27.58
N ALA A 434 52.23 3.48 27.21
CA ALA A 434 51.59 2.18 27.36
C ALA A 434 52.40 1.30 28.33
N PRO A 435 51.79 0.27 28.94
CA PRO A 435 52.54 -0.72 29.73
C PRO A 435 53.67 -1.37 28.94
N CYS A 436 54.78 -1.70 29.61
CA CYS A 436 55.86 -2.49 29.01
C CYS A 436 55.37 -3.94 28.76
N ASP A 437 55.53 -4.47 27.55
CA ASP A 437 55.05 -5.83 27.23
C ASP A 437 55.88 -6.93 27.94
N ALA A 438 55.26 -8.09 28.18
CA ALA A 438 55.95 -9.27 28.69
C ALA A 438 57.13 -9.66 27.78
N GLY A 439 58.26 -10.07 28.38
CA GLY A 439 59.52 -10.31 27.68
C GLY A 439 60.39 -9.06 27.48
N TYR A 440 59.91 -7.88 27.86
CA TYR A 440 60.64 -6.60 27.82
C TYR A 440 60.72 -5.98 29.23
N GLN A 441 61.66 -5.05 29.43
CA GLN A 441 61.78 -4.22 30.64
C GLN A 441 61.99 -2.74 30.27
N CYS A 442 61.29 -1.85 30.96
CA CYS A 442 61.18 -0.43 30.66
C CYS A 442 61.56 0.41 31.89
N ALA A 443 62.86 0.57 32.15
CA ALA A 443 63.33 1.30 33.33
C ALA A 443 63.11 2.83 33.26
N SER A 444 63.04 3.40 32.05
CA SER A 444 62.94 4.86 31.85
C SER A 444 62.25 5.23 30.53
N GLY A 445 61.15 4.56 30.20
CA GLY A 445 60.36 4.85 28.99
C GLY A 445 60.83 4.18 27.68
N ALA A 446 62.01 3.54 27.68
CA ALA A 446 62.54 2.78 26.55
C ALA A 446 62.52 1.28 26.86
N ALA A 447 61.96 0.46 25.97
CA ALA A 447 61.84 -0.97 26.21
C ALA A 447 63.08 -1.74 25.78
N THR A 448 63.57 -2.61 26.67
CA THR A 448 64.69 -3.51 26.41
C THR A 448 64.23 -4.95 26.51
N ALA A 449 64.37 -5.72 25.44
CA ALA A 449 64.03 -7.14 25.42
C ALA A 449 64.94 -7.98 26.35
N CYS A 450 64.38 -8.98 27.04
CA CYS A 450 65.17 -9.99 27.74
C CYS A 450 66.10 -10.74 26.77
N ASP A 451 67.35 -11.01 27.15
CA ASP A 451 68.31 -11.71 26.29
C ASP A 451 67.91 -13.18 26.01
N SER A 452 68.39 -13.76 24.91
CA SER A 452 68.15 -15.17 24.57
C SER A 452 68.62 -16.11 25.69
N GLY A 453 67.85 -17.16 25.95
CA GLY A 453 68.04 -18.06 27.09
C GLY A 453 67.48 -17.53 28.42
N LYS A 454 66.92 -16.30 28.42
CA LYS A 454 66.12 -15.73 29.52
C LYS A 454 64.70 -15.36 29.07
N PHE A 455 63.77 -15.18 30.02
CA PHE A 455 62.38 -14.80 29.78
C PHE A 455 61.80 -13.99 30.96
N ASN A 456 60.66 -13.32 30.75
CA ASN A 456 59.89 -12.66 31.80
C ASN A 456 58.40 -12.58 31.43
N GLU A 457 57.50 -12.94 32.35
CA GLU A 457 56.04 -12.92 32.11
C GLU A 457 55.35 -11.60 32.53
N LEU A 458 56.08 -10.65 33.14
CA LEU A 458 55.51 -9.43 33.73
C LEU A 458 55.14 -8.36 32.70
N ILE A 459 53.90 -7.84 32.79
CA ILE A 459 53.51 -6.57 32.16
C ILE A 459 53.97 -5.41 33.05
N GLY A 460 54.68 -4.46 32.44
CA GLY A 460 55.22 -3.29 33.11
C GLY A 460 56.51 -3.54 33.88
N ALA A 461 57.29 -4.55 33.50
CA ALA A 461 58.62 -4.79 34.07
C ALA A 461 59.48 -3.53 33.95
N ASP A 462 60.09 -3.14 35.06
CA ASP A 462 60.83 -1.88 35.22
C ASP A 462 62.34 -2.11 35.40
N ALA A 463 62.79 -3.36 35.53
CA ALA A 463 64.20 -3.70 35.71
C ALA A 463 64.65 -4.99 35.02
N ALA A 464 65.90 -5.02 34.55
CA ALA A 464 66.52 -6.16 33.86
C ALA A 464 66.61 -7.44 34.72
N SER A 465 66.60 -7.30 36.05
CA SER A 465 66.57 -8.40 37.02
C SER A 465 65.33 -9.28 36.91
N GLN A 466 64.27 -8.79 36.27
CA GLN A 466 63.03 -9.53 36.08
C GLN A 466 63.13 -10.54 34.90
N CYS A 467 64.23 -10.56 34.13
CA CYS A 467 64.50 -11.58 33.11
C CYS A 467 65.24 -12.81 33.70
N VAL A 468 64.58 -13.96 33.76
CA VAL A 468 65.06 -15.22 34.39
C VAL A 468 65.47 -16.29 33.36
N ALA A 469 66.41 -17.19 33.70
CA ALA A 469 67.02 -18.15 32.75
C ALA A 469 66.22 -19.46 32.53
N CYS A 470 66.34 -20.07 31.34
CA CYS A 470 65.61 -21.29 30.97
C CYS A 470 66.16 -22.63 31.54
N PRO A 471 65.28 -23.60 31.89
CA PRO A 471 65.65 -24.98 32.27
C PRO A 471 66.41 -25.79 31.20
N ASN A 472 67.15 -26.85 31.60
CA ASN A 472 68.05 -27.68 30.75
C ASN A 472 67.37 -28.50 29.64
N TYR A 473 66.06 -28.42 29.49
CA TYR A 473 65.29 -29.11 28.46
C TYR A 473 64.52 -28.11 27.57
N SER A 474 64.88 -26.81 27.66
CA SER A 474 64.15 -25.72 27.04
C SER A 474 65.10 -24.62 26.56
N SER A 475 64.62 -23.78 25.65
CA SER A 475 65.35 -22.63 25.09
C SER A 475 64.43 -21.42 24.95
N SER A 476 65.00 -20.21 24.87
CA SER A 476 64.24 -19.00 24.55
C SER A 476 65.03 -18.07 23.62
N GLN A 477 64.30 -17.31 22.81
CA GLN A 477 64.86 -16.24 21.98
C GLN A 477 64.78 -14.89 22.72
N LYS A 478 65.51 -13.88 22.22
CA LYS A 478 65.50 -12.53 22.76
C LYS A 478 64.06 -11.96 22.76
N GLY A 479 63.61 -11.42 23.89
CA GLY A 479 62.27 -10.86 24.08
C GLY A 479 61.19 -11.88 24.42
N ALA A 480 61.56 -13.10 24.80
CA ALA A 480 60.58 -14.15 25.10
C ALA A 480 59.83 -13.90 26.42
N ALA A 481 58.51 -14.04 26.36
CA ALA A 481 57.66 -14.01 27.55
C ALA A 481 57.72 -15.32 28.36
N LYS A 482 58.08 -16.47 27.74
CA LYS A 482 58.22 -17.80 28.36
C LYS A 482 59.33 -18.64 27.71
N CYS A 483 59.86 -19.65 28.40
CA CYS A 483 60.77 -20.64 27.80
C CYS A 483 60.02 -21.67 26.94
N GLN A 484 60.63 -22.10 25.85
CA GLN A 484 60.12 -23.13 24.94
C GLN A 484 60.82 -24.46 25.20
N GLU A 485 60.08 -25.51 25.56
CA GLU A 485 60.64 -26.86 25.72
C GLU A 485 61.13 -27.44 24.38
N CYS A 486 62.23 -28.20 24.43
CA CYS A 486 62.75 -28.90 23.27
C CYS A 486 61.84 -30.07 22.89
N ALA A 487 61.34 -30.00 21.66
CA ALA A 487 60.44 -30.97 21.09
C ALA A 487 61.07 -32.37 21.05
N PRO A 488 60.26 -33.44 21.03
CA PRO A 488 60.75 -34.81 20.90
C PRO A 488 61.74 -34.91 19.74
N GLY A 489 62.78 -35.72 19.92
CA GLY A 489 63.80 -35.96 18.91
C GLY A 489 64.81 -34.83 18.72
N THR A 490 64.67 -33.77 19.50
CA THR A 490 65.65 -32.70 19.66
C THR A 490 66.13 -32.59 21.11
N THR A 491 67.31 -31.99 21.32
CA THR A 491 67.91 -31.71 22.62
C THR A 491 68.51 -30.31 22.63
N HIS A 492 68.54 -29.63 23.79
CA HIS A 492 69.09 -28.27 23.91
C HIS A 492 70.55 -28.18 23.44
N ASN A 493 70.91 -27.02 22.88
CA ASN A 493 72.30 -26.64 22.69
C ASN A 493 72.90 -26.13 24.02
N THR A 494 74.23 -26.08 24.12
CA THR A 494 74.95 -25.73 25.36
C THR A 494 74.59 -24.35 25.94
N ALA A 495 74.14 -23.41 25.10
CA ALA A 495 73.78 -22.05 25.49
C ALA A 495 72.27 -21.88 25.84
N LYS A 496 71.46 -22.94 25.70
CA LYS A 496 69.98 -22.93 25.85
C LYS A 496 69.29 -21.89 24.97
N THR A 497 69.86 -21.64 23.79
CA THR A 497 69.34 -20.69 22.81
C THR A 497 68.63 -21.40 21.65
N ALA A 498 68.77 -22.72 21.51
CA ALA A 498 68.09 -23.52 20.49
C ALA A 498 68.03 -25.02 20.86
N CYS A 499 67.18 -25.78 20.16
CA CYS A 499 67.07 -27.23 20.25
C CYS A 499 67.57 -27.89 18.94
N GLU A 500 68.39 -28.94 19.03
CA GLU A 500 69.10 -29.60 17.92
C GLU A 500 68.78 -31.10 17.84
N LEU A 501 68.87 -31.70 16.65
CA LEU A 501 68.39 -33.05 16.33
C LEU A 501 69.25 -34.18 16.96
N CYS A 502 68.61 -35.29 17.38
CA CYS A 502 69.32 -36.49 17.85
C CYS A 502 70.32 -37.06 16.79
N PRO A 503 71.45 -37.68 17.16
CA PRO A 503 72.45 -38.27 16.23
C PRO A 503 72.02 -39.55 15.48
N GLN A 504 72.61 -39.86 14.31
CA GLN A 504 72.21 -40.99 13.43
C GLN A 504 72.13 -42.36 14.13
N GLY A 505 71.14 -43.19 13.75
CA GLY A 505 70.88 -44.47 14.41
C GLY A 505 70.24 -44.37 15.81
N THR A 506 69.95 -43.16 16.32
CA THR A 506 69.35 -42.92 17.64
C THR A 506 68.09 -42.04 17.62
N PHE A 507 67.28 -41.98 18.69
CA PHE A 507 66.02 -41.24 18.78
C PHE A 507 65.58 -40.93 20.23
N ASN A 508 64.74 -39.92 20.47
CA ASN A 508 64.03 -39.66 21.73
C ASN A 508 62.57 -39.34 21.43
N ASN A 509 61.61 -39.97 22.11
CA ASN A 509 60.18 -39.81 21.82
C ASN A 509 59.39 -38.94 22.83
N VAL A 510 60.05 -38.25 23.76
CA VAL A 510 59.39 -37.46 24.81
C VAL A 510 60.03 -36.07 24.92
N SER A 511 59.20 -35.03 24.83
CA SER A 511 59.62 -33.63 24.98
C SER A 511 60.38 -33.44 26.30
N GLY A 512 61.52 -32.79 26.22
CA GLY A 512 62.38 -32.55 27.39
C GLY A 512 63.17 -33.75 27.92
N THR A 513 63.48 -34.75 27.07
CA THR A 513 64.33 -35.92 27.41
C THR A 513 65.58 -36.07 26.50
N VAL A 514 66.38 -37.15 26.64
CA VAL A 514 67.67 -37.42 25.92
C VAL A 514 67.62 -38.69 25.03
N CYS A 515 68.46 -38.85 23.98
CA CYS A 515 68.33 -39.83 22.84
C CYS A 515 68.83 -41.32 23.05
N GLN A 516 68.29 -42.34 22.31
CA GLN A 516 68.40 -43.85 22.41
C GLN A 516 68.48 -44.64 21.04
N ALA A 517 68.87 -45.94 20.88
CA ALA A 517 69.18 -46.62 19.56
C ALA A 517 68.08 -47.46 18.79
N CYS A 518 68.26 -47.78 17.48
CA CYS A 518 67.24 -48.38 16.53
C CYS A 518 67.18 -49.94 16.28
N PRO A 519 65.98 -50.59 16.19
CA PRO A 519 65.76 -52.06 15.98
C PRO A 519 65.63 -52.60 14.52
N ALA A 520 65.61 -53.95 14.30
CA ALA A 520 65.54 -54.61 12.96
C ALA A 520 64.25 -54.36 12.16
N GLY A 521 64.34 -54.31 10.83
CA GLY A 521 63.25 -53.84 9.97
C GLY A 521 63.02 -52.32 10.11
N THR A 522 63.90 -51.61 10.84
CA THR A 522 63.88 -50.15 11.00
C THR A 522 65.28 -49.55 10.85
N PHE A 523 65.35 -48.30 10.43
CA PHE A 523 66.59 -47.59 10.16
C PHE A 523 66.48 -46.11 10.54
N ARG A 524 67.61 -45.45 10.81
CA ARG A 524 67.66 -43.99 10.89
C ARG A 524 68.95 -43.43 10.31
N SER A 525 68.82 -42.71 9.20
CA SER A 525 69.94 -42.01 8.55
C SER A 525 70.35 -40.74 9.30
N ALA A 526 71.50 -40.15 8.96
CA ALA A 526 72.03 -38.93 9.59
C ALA A 526 71.07 -37.73 9.57
N ASN A 527 70.25 -37.67 8.53
CA ASN A 527 69.20 -36.66 8.35
C ASN A 527 67.80 -37.31 8.37
N GLY A 528 67.69 -38.53 8.90
CA GLY A 528 66.50 -39.35 8.85
C GLY A 528 65.55 -39.03 10.00
N GLY A 529 64.41 -38.46 9.67
CA GLY A 529 63.34 -38.14 10.62
C GLY A 529 63.68 -36.97 11.58
N ASP A 530 62.73 -36.67 12.46
CA ASP A 530 62.82 -35.67 13.52
C ASP A 530 63.59 -36.17 14.76
N GLY A 531 64.22 -37.33 14.66
CA GLY A 531 64.96 -37.93 15.75
C GLY A 531 64.06 -38.53 16.83
N THR A 532 62.76 -38.73 16.59
CA THR A 532 61.83 -39.22 17.61
C THR A 532 61.55 -40.71 17.59
N ALA A 533 61.87 -41.36 16.49
CA ALA A 533 61.68 -42.78 16.30
C ALA A 533 62.62 -43.30 15.20
N CYS A 534 62.73 -44.61 15.13
CA CYS A 534 63.42 -45.31 14.05
C CYS A 534 62.41 -45.70 12.98
N THR A 535 62.78 -45.51 11.72
CA THR A 535 61.85 -45.63 10.59
C THR A 535 61.79 -47.05 10.10
N LYS A 536 60.61 -47.69 10.14
CA LYS A 536 60.40 -49.01 9.51
C LYS A 536 60.73 -48.96 8.02
N CYS A 537 61.29 -50.04 7.46
CA CYS A 537 61.50 -50.07 6.02
C CYS A 537 60.19 -49.88 5.27
N PRO A 538 60.17 -49.00 4.26
CA PRO A 538 58.96 -48.73 3.53
C PRO A 538 58.48 -49.99 2.82
N PRO A 539 57.16 -50.15 2.63
CA PRO A 539 56.61 -51.24 1.84
C PRO A 539 57.29 -51.25 0.47
N GLY A 540 57.46 -52.44 -0.12
CA GLY A 540 58.25 -52.61 -1.34
C GLY A 540 59.76 -52.63 -1.08
N SER A 541 60.17 -52.64 0.20
CA SER A 541 61.57 -52.72 0.62
C SER A 541 61.77 -53.42 1.98
N TRP A 542 63.02 -53.78 2.34
CA TRP A 542 63.35 -54.55 3.56
C TRP A 542 64.75 -54.22 4.17
N SER A 543 65.02 -54.46 5.48
CA SER A 543 66.35 -54.25 6.17
C SER A 543 66.61 -55.02 7.50
N ALA A 544 67.82 -54.86 8.10
CA ALA A 544 68.32 -55.44 9.37
C ALA A 544 68.47 -54.40 10.55
N ALA A 545 68.97 -54.76 11.76
CA ALA A 545 69.06 -53.89 12.96
C ALA A 545 70.20 -52.83 12.94
N ASN A 546 70.06 -51.72 13.70
CA ASN A 546 70.97 -50.54 13.71
C ASN A 546 71.28 -50.00 12.30
N ALA A 547 70.34 -50.17 11.37
CA ALA A 547 70.53 -49.85 9.97
C ALA A 547 70.40 -48.35 9.70
N ALA A 548 71.07 -47.91 8.64
CA ALA A 548 70.98 -46.53 8.13
C ALA A 548 70.12 -46.40 6.85
N GLU A 549 69.69 -47.51 6.19
CA GLU A 549 68.84 -47.54 4.97
C GLU A 549 68.20 -48.94 4.64
N CYS A 550 67.33 -49.05 3.60
CA CYS A 550 66.53 -50.26 3.19
C CYS A 550 66.68 -50.66 1.69
N THR A 551 66.31 -51.91 1.29
CA THR A 551 66.49 -52.53 -0.06
C THR A 551 65.17 -52.88 -0.82
N LEU A 552 65.02 -52.62 -2.15
CA LEU A 552 63.75 -52.65 -2.95
C LEU A 552 63.31 -54.01 -3.60
N CYS A 553 62.00 -54.21 -3.86
CA CYS A 553 61.37 -55.33 -4.62
C CYS A 553 61.50 -55.20 -6.18
N ALA A 554 61.13 -56.18 -7.02
CA ALA A 554 61.25 -56.12 -8.51
C ALA A 554 59.90 -55.96 -9.26
N GLU A 555 59.88 -55.50 -10.51
CA GLU A 555 58.63 -55.24 -11.28
C GLU A 555 57.68 -56.46 -11.41
N GLY A 556 56.37 -56.24 -11.30
CA GLY A 556 55.36 -57.32 -11.21
C GLY A 556 55.22 -57.98 -9.81
N TYR A 557 56.10 -57.62 -8.87
CA TYR A 557 56.13 -58.12 -7.48
C TYR A 557 56.08 -56.99 -6.45
N ALA A 558 55.44 -57.23 -5.32
CA ALA A 558 55.21 -56.30 -4.24
C ALA A 558 55.24 -56.92 -2.84
N THR A 559 55.60 -56.13 -1.83
CA THR A 559 55.34 -56.45 -0.42
C THR A 559 54.70 -55.24 0.25
N SER A 560 53.55 -55.45 0.85
CA SER A 560 52.77 -54.38 1.47
C SER A 560 53.13 -54.16 2.93
N GLU A 561 53.97 -55.01 3.53
CA GLU A 561 54.30 -54.95 4.94
C GLU A 561 55.46 -53.99 5.23
N GLN A 562 55.28 -53.12 6.24
CA GLN A 562 56.28 -52.14 6.68
C GLN A 562 57.28 -52.78 7.65
N GLY A 563 58.57 -52.59 7.40
CA GLY A 563 59.62 -53.35 8.10
C GLY A 563 59.66 -54.81 7.65
N SER A 564 59.16 -55.08 6.44
CA SER A 564 59.19 -56.40 5.82
C SER A 564 60.62 -56.91 5.74
N THR A 565 60.73 -58.23 5.66
CA THR A 565 61.97 -58.94 5.38
C THR A 565 61.99 -59.59 3.97
N SER A 566 60.92 -59.51 3.12
CA SER A 566 60.81 -60.10 1.72
C SER A 566 59.58 -59.68 0.80
N CYS A 567 59.46 -60.12 -0.51
CA CYS A 567 58.44 -59.70 -1.57
C CYS A 567 57.65 -60.79 -2.41
N SER A 568 56.43 -60.50 -3.00
CA SER A 568 55.42 -61.44 -3.66
C SER A 568 54.68 -60.95 -4.98
N PRO A 569 54.12 -61.79 -5.92
CA PRO A 569 53.56 -61.35 -7.26
C PRO A 569 52.08 -60.84 -7.33
N CYS A 570 51.73 -60.05 -8.37
CA CYS A 570 50.39 -59.40 -8.56
C CYS A 570 49.40 -60.09 -9.54
N GLY A 571 48.08 -60.10 -9.25
CA GLY A 571 47.04 -60.84 -10.00
C GLY A 571 46.09 -60.01 -10.92
N PRO A 572 45.12 -60.63 -11.64
CA PRO A 572 44.19 -59.93 -12.54
C PRO A 572 43.41 -58.79 -11.87
N GLY A 573 43.15 -57.71 -12.61
CA GLY A 573 42.62 -56.45 -12.07
C GLY A 573 43.66 -55.58 -11.38
N THR A 574 44.89 -56.07 -11.17
CA THR A 574 45.98 -55.34 -10.52
C THR A 574 47.27 -55.33 -11.36
N PHE A 575 48.14 -54.34 -11.13
CA PHE A 575 49.42 -54.20 -11.82
C PHE A 575 50.49 -53.64 -10.86
N ALA A 576 51.75 -53.98 -11.09
CA ALA A 576 52.89 -53.45 -10.34
C ALA A 576 53.99 -53.02 -11.32
N LYS A 577 54.14 -51.70 -11.48
CA LYS A 577 55.05 -51.10 -12.46
C LYS A 577 56.35 -50.65 -11.80
N GLY A 578 57.49 -51.12 -12.30
CA GLY A 578 58.83 -50.75 -11.84
C GLY A 578 59.31 -51.46 -10.57
N ASP A 579 60.62 -51.42 -10.34
CA ASP A 579 61.26 -51.94 -9.12
C ASP A 579 60.86 -51.11 -7.88
N GLY A 580 60.74 -51.77 -6.73
CA GLY A 580 60.31 -51.21 -5.45
C GLY A 580 58.81 -51.20 -5.26
N SER A 581 58.05 -51.93 -6.08
CA SER A 581 56.60 -51.97 -5.94
C SER A 581 56.22 -52.57 -4.59
N HIS A 582 55.24 -51.97 -3.93
CA HIS A 582 54.85 -52.32 -2.56
C HIS A 582 53.41 -52.77 -2.43
N THR A 583 52.63 -52.54 -3.48
CA THR A 583 51.26 -52.97 -3.58
C THR A 583 51.01 -53.40 -5.00
N CYS A 584 50.22 -54.45 -5.15
CA CYS A 584 49.59 -54.74 -6.42
C CYS A 584 48.48 -53.71 -6.61
N ASN A 585 48.74 -52.72 -7.45
CA ASN A 585 47.84 -51.60 -7.60
C ASN A 585 46.65 -52.01 -8.44
N ASP A 586 45.47 -51.79 -7.91
CA ASP A 586 44.23 -51.93 -8.65
C ASP A 586 44.26 -51.03 -9.89
N CYS A 587 43.83 -51.55 -11.04
CA CYS A 587 43.68 -50.73 -12.23
C CYS A 587 42.79 -49.52 -11.93
N PRO A 588 43.26 -48.30 -12.25
CA PRO A 588 42.54 -47.08 -11.91
C PRO A 588 41.20 -47.05 -12.63
N ALA A 589 40.23 -46.41 -12.00
CA ALA A 589 38.90 -46.21 -12.55
C ALA A 589 39.02 -45.60 -13.96
N GLY A 590 38.63 -46.38 -14.96
CA GLY A 590 38.73 -46.06 -16.39
C GLY A 590 39.52 -47.10 -17.17
N PHE A 591 40.31 -47.93 -16.47
CA PHE A 591 41.26 -48.86 -17.06
C PHE A 591 41.09 -50.28 -16.47
N TYR A 592 41.48 -51.32 -17.21
CA TYR A 592 41.35 -52.72 -16.79
C TYR A 592 42.61 -53.57 -17.09
N SER A 593 42.76 -54.71 -16.41
CA SER A 593 43.82 -55.72 -16.65
C SER A 593 43.26 -57.13 -16.45
N ASP A 594 43.49 -58.04 -17.39
CA ASP A 594 42.88 -59.38 -17.43
C ASP A 594 43.84 -60.55 -17.08
N ALA A 595 45.13 -60.30 -16.81
CA ALA A 595 46.16 -61.32 -16.50
C ALA A 595 47.05 -61.00 -15.27
N ALA A 596 47.82 -61.99 -14.77
CA ALA A 596 48.74 -61.87 -13.62
C ALA A 596 50.18 -61.46 -14.02
N ALA A 597 50.92 -60.86 -13.07
CA ALA A 597 52.25 -60.23 -13.23
C ALA A 597 52.28 -59.08 -14.27
N ASN A 598 51.13 -58.46 -14.54
CA ASN A 598 51.04 -57.39 -15.53
C ASN A 598 51.66 -56.07 -15.02
N PRO A 599 52.45 -55.37 -15.87
CA PRO A 599 53.07 -54.09 -15.51
C PRO A 599 52.22 -52.85 -15.80
N SER A 600 51.04 -52.95 -16.44
CA SER A 600 50.15 -51.81 -16.75
C SER A 600 48.68 -52.21 -17.04
N CYS A 601 47.77 -51.21 -17.10
CA CYS A 601 46.33 -51.36 -17.38
C CYS A 601 45.89 -50.64 -18.68
N THR A 602 44.80 -51.11 -19.29
CA THR A 602 44.27 -50.69 -20.62
C THR A 602 43.00 -49.82 -20.50
N ASP A 603 42.85 -48.75 -21.31
CA ASP A 603 41.76 -47.74 -21.21
C ASP A 603 40.38 -48.21 -21.74
N CYS A 604 39.30 -47.80 -21.07
CA CYS A 604 37.91 -47.95 -21.49
C CYS A 604 37.41 -46.70 -22.24
N GLY A 605 37.20 -46.85 -23.55
CA GLY A 605 36.82 -45.78 -24.49
C GLY A 605 35.46 -45.09 -24.26
N PRO A 606 35.01 -44.21 -25.18
CA PRO A 606 33.79 -43.41 -25.01
C PRO A 606 32.54 -44.27 -24.77
N GLY A 607 31.67 -43.81 -23.88
CA GLY A 607 30.46 -44.55 -23.47
C GLY A 607 30.71 -45.73 -22.52
N GLN A 608 31.96 -46.02 -22.14
CA GLN A 608 32.31 -47.13 -21.25
C GLN A 608 32.98 -46.66 -19.95
N PHE A 609 32.75 -47.42 -18.90
CA PHE A 609 33.33 -47.19 -17.58
C PHE A 609 33.64 -48.53 -16.89
N THR A 610 34.62 -48.54 -16.00
CA THR A 610 34.90 -49.69 -15.15
C THR A 610 34.10 -49.61 -13.85
N ILE A 611 33.70 -50.77 -13.32
CA ILE A 611 33.12 -50.87 -11.98
C ILE A 611 34.16 -51.57 -11.10
N ASN A 612 34.81 -50.81 -10.22
CA ASN A 612 35.74 -51.37 -9.25
C ASN A 612 34.92 -51.94 -8.08
N VAL A 613 34.69 -53.25 -8.10
CA VAL A 613 33.85 -53.93 -7.10
C VAL A 613 34.68 -54.09 -5.82
N ASN A 614 34.22 -53.51 -4.71
CA ASN A 614 34.92 -53.51 -3.41
C ASN A 614 36.35 -52.92 -3.48
N GLY A 615 36.56 -51.93 -4.36
CA GLY A 615 37.85 -51.25 -4.51
C GLY A 615 38.88 -52.00 -5.35
N LYS A 616 38.61 -53.26 -5.75
CA LYS A 616 39.51 -54.01 -6.62
C LYS A 616 39.44 -53.51 -8.06
N GLY A 617 40.59 -53.43 -8.72
CA GLY A 617 40.69 -52.93 -10.09
C GLY A 617 39.94 -53.83 -11.05
N ALA A 618 39.30 -53.22 -12.04
CA ALA A 618 38.43 -53.95 -12.95
C ALA A 618 39.24 -54.85 -13.89
N SER A 619 38.68 -56.02 -14.19
CA SER A 619 39.19 -56.93 -15.22
C SER A 619 38.45 -56.78 -16.57
N SER A 620 37.46 -55.89 -16.65
CA SER A 620 36.70 -55.59 -17.88
C SER A 620 35.95 -54.23 -17.82
N CYS A 621 35.57 -53.69 -18.99
CA CYS A 621 34.77 -52.46 -19.12
C CYS A 621 33.25 -52.74 -19.16
N ASN A 622 32.45 -51.81 -18.62
CA ASN A 622 30.98 -51.82 -18.65
C ASN A 622 30.43 -50.63 -19.47
N LEU A 623 29.30 -50.81 -20.13
CA LEU A 623 28.64 -49.74 -20.91
C LEU A 623 27.81 -48.81 -20.01
N CYS A 624 27.85 -47.50 -20.26
CA CYS A 624 27.00 -46.53 -19.57
C CYS A 624 25.52 -46.88 -19.74
N LYS A 625 24.79 -46.95 -18.62
CA LYS A 625 23.36 -47.27 -18.62
C LYS A 625 22.58 -46.24 -19.44
N VAL A 626 21.50 -46.70 -20.07
CA VAL A 626 20.62 -45.88 -20.91
C VAL A 626 20.24 -44.57 -20.20
N GLY A 627 20.33 -43.44 -20.91
CA GLY A 627 20.08 -42.10 -20.37
C GLY A 627 21.30 -41.42 -19.72
N THR A 628 22.42 -42.13 -19.56
CA THR A 628 23.69 -41.57 -19.10
C THR A 628 24.74 -41.65 -20.19
N PHE A 629 25.71 -40.74 -20.18
CA PHE A 629 26.73 -40.67 -21.23
C PHE A 629 28.13 -40.40 -20.67
N LYS A 630 29.16 -40.80 -21.40
CA LYS A 630 30.56 -40.43 -21.14
C LYS A 630 31.20 -39.88 -22.42
N PRO A 631 31.47 -38.57 -22.51
CA PRO A 631 32.01 -37.96 -23.72
C PRO A 631 33.43 -38.41 -24.04
N THR A 632 33.78 -38.36 -25.33
CA THR A 632 35.13 -38.67 -25.81
C THR A 632 36.14 -37.71 -25.17
N GLY A 633 37.21 -38.26 -24.59
CA GLY A 633 38.23 -37.47 -23.88
C GLY A 633 37.87 -37.09 -22.44
N ALA A 634 36.74 -37.57 -21.91
CA ALA A 634 36.39 -37.39 -20.50
C ALA A 634 37.36 -38.18 -19.60
N THR A 635 38.03 -37.47 -18.68
CA THR A 635 39.01 -38.05 -17.74
C THR A 635 38.37 -38.69 -16.52
N ASP A 636 37.05 -38.52 -16.31
CA ASP A 636 36.30 -39.15 -15.24
C ASP A 636 35.71 -40.51 -15.66
N ASN A 637 35.94 -41.54 -14.86
CA ASN A 637 35.37 -42.88 -15.06
C ASN A 637 33.97 -43.01 -14.47
N LYS A 638 33.07 -42.12 -14.88
CA LYS A 638 31.69 -42.06 -14.40
C LYS A 638 30.78 -41.77 -15.58
N CYS A 639 29.64 -42.43 -15.62
CA CYS A 639 28.59 -42.02 -16.55
C CYS A 639 27.92 -40.78 -16.00
N ARG A 640 27.86 -39.71 -16.80
CA ARG A 640 27.20 -38.46 -16.44
C ARG A 640 25.72 -38.58 -16.73
N SER A 641 24.89 -38.10 -15.81
CA SER A 641 23.45 -38.04 -16.03
C SER A 641 23.12 -37.01 -17.10
N CYS A 642 22.30 -37.38 -18.09
CA CYS A 642 21.82 -36.43 -19.10
C CYS A 642 20.68 -35.60 -18.47
N PRO A 643 20.83 -34.28 -18.28
CA PRO A 643 19.86 -33.48 -17.54
C PRO A 643 18.49 -33.39 -18.25
N ALA A 644 17.44 -33.05 -17.49
CA ALA A 644 16.10 -32.85 -18.06
C ALA A 644 16.14 -31.77 -19.16
N GLY A 645 15.49 -32.07 -20.29
CA GLY A 645 15.55 -31.28 -21.54
C GLY A 645 16.59 -31.78 -22.55
N TYR A 646 17.35 -32.84 -22.24
CA TYR A 646 18.36 -33.43 -23.12
C TYR A 646 18.12 -34.95 -23.29
N GLU A 647 18.64 -35.52 -24.39
CA GLU A 647 18.62 -36.96 -24.71
C GLU A 647 20.01 -37.49 -25.08
N THR A 648 20.21 -38.80 -24.90
CA THR A 648 21.39 -39.52 -25.41
C THR A 648 21.24 -40.02 -26.84
N GLY A 649 20.05 -39.89 -27.44
CA GLY A 649 19.78 -40.21 -28.85
C GLY A 649 19.73 -41.71 -29.19
N SER A 650 19.83 -42.59 -28.19
CA SER A 650 19.81 -44.05 -28.34
C SER A 650 19.20 -44.73 -27.12
N THR A 651 18.46 -45.82 -27.34
CA THR A 651 17.91 -46.70 -26.30
C THR A 651 18.89 -47.79 -25.87
N GLN A 652 20.09 -47.83 -26.46
CA GLN A 652 21.14 -48.78 -26.11
C GLN A 652 22.12 -48.18 -25.09
N ALA A 653 22.72 -49.03 -24.26
CA ALA A 653 23.78 -48.63 -23.34
C ALA A 653 25.05 -48.20 -24.10
N GLY A 654 25.81 -47.27 -23.55
CA GLY A 654 27.09 -46.82 -24.12
C GLY A 654 27.06 -45.48 -24.87
N ALA A 655 26.12 -44.58 -24.54
CA ALA A 655 26.07 -43.28 -25.18
C ALA A 655 27.32 -42.42 -24.87
N SER A 656 27.84 -41.73 -25.87
CA SER A 656 29.00 -40.85 -25.76
C SER A 656 28.65 -39.36 -25.87
N VAL A 657 27.39 -39.01 -26.12
CA VAL A 657 26.93 -37.62 -26.23
C VAL A 657 25.54 -37.45 -25.61
N CYS A 658 25.25 -36.24 -25.12
CA CYS A 658 23.95 -35.83 -24.61
C CYS A 658 23.58 -34.50 -25.29
N THR A 659 22.52 -34.51 -26.09
CA THR A 659 22.10 -33.40 -26.95
C THR A 659 20.77 -32.82 -26.49
N GLN A 660 20.56 -31.52 -26.70
CA GLN A 660 19.27 -30.89 -26.35
C GLN A 660 18.12 -31.50 -27.14
N CYS A 661 16.97 -31.70 -26.49
CA CYS A 661 15.74 -32.04 -27.20
C CYS A 661 15.47 -30.98 -28.26
N ALA A 662 15.32 -31.39 -29.52
CA ALA A 662 14.92 -30.47 -30.59
C ALA A 662 13.51 -29.91 -30.33
N ALA A 663 13.19 -28.77 -30.94
CA ALA A 663 11.86 -28.18 -30.87
C ALA A 663 10.79 -29.21 -31.29
N GLY A 664 9.67 -29.26 -30.55
CA GLY A 664 8.63 -30.28 -30.70
C GLY A 664 8.75 -31.47 -29.75
N LYS A 665 9.88 -31.64 -29.06
CA LYS A 665 10.10 -32.71 -28.08
C LYS A 665 10.50 -32.16 -26.72
N PHE A 666 10.26 -32.94 -25.67
CA PHE A 666 10.60 -32.58 -24.30
C PHE A 666 11.17 -33.76 -23.51
N SER A 667 11.83 -33.46 -22.40
CA SER A 667 12.33 -34.45 -21.44
C SER A 667 12.11 -33.89 -20.03
N ALA A 668 11.09 -34.40 -19.34
CA ALA A 668 10.69 -33.92 -18.01
C ALA A 668 11.60 -34.43 -16.89
N THR A 669 12.25 -35.56 -17.10
CA THR A 669 13.11 -36.20 -16.11
C THR A 669 14.54 -36.32 -16.62
N PRO A 670 15.54 -36.18 -15.74
CA PRO A 670 16.92 -36.52 -16.07
C PRO A 670 17.03 -37.99 -16.52
N ASN A 671 18.08 -38.29 -17.29
CA ASN A 671 18.41 -39.61 -17.84
C ASN A 671 17.44 -40.14 -18.90
N THR A 672 16.88 -39.24 -19.71
CA THR A 672 15.99 -39.64 -20.80
C THR A 672 16.81 -40.13 -22.01
N ALA A 673 16.49 -41.35 -22.47
CA ALA A 673 17.17 -41.98 -23.62
C ALA A 673 16.82 -41.30 -24.95
N LEU A 674 15.53 -41.01 -25.13
CA LEU A 674 14.92 -40.35 -26.28
C LEU A 674 13.89 -39.33 -25.78
N CYS A 675 14.01 -38.08 -26.21
CA CYS A 675 13.07 -37.01 -25.92
C CYS A 675 11.69 -37.41 -26.42
N THR A 676 10.69 -37.20 -25.57
CA THR A 676 9.31 -37.55 -25.87
C THR A 676 8.71 -36.46 -26.76
N PRO A 677 8.10 -36.81 -27.90
CA PRO A 677 7.40 -35.83 -28.72
C PRO A 677 6.21 -35.25 -27.96
N CYS A 678 5.95 -33.96 -28.17
CA CYS A 678 4.80 -33.33 -27.53
C CYS A 678 3.49 -33.99 -27.97
N PRO A 679 2.62 -34.38 -27.02
CA PRO A 679 1.33 -35.00 -27.34
C PRO A 679 0.41 -34.00 -28.07
N LYS A 680 -0.66 -34.53 -28.70
CA LYS A 680 -1.65 -33.70 -29.42
C LYS A 680 -2.15 -32.56 -28.52
N ALA A 681 -2.30 -31.35 -29.07
CA ALA A 681 -2.61 -30.10 -28.37
C ALA A 681 -1.49 -29.48 -27.52
N TYR A 682 -0.29 -30.04 -27.52
CA TYR A 682 0.84 -29.49 -26.80
C TYR A 682 2.05 -29.28 -27.73
N PHE A 683 2.86 -28.26 -27.47
CA PHE A 683 4.00 -27.89 -28.28
C PHE A 683 5.22 -27.50 -27.45
N ALA A 684 6.41 -27.58 -28.05
CA ALA A 684 7.67 -27.13 -27.46
C ALA A 684 8.45 -26.25 -28.45
N VAL A 685 8.48 -24.94 -28.21
CA VAL A 685 9.04 -23.94 -29.14
C VAL A 685 10.56 -23.98 -29.22
N ASN A 686 11.20 -24.08 -28.06
CA ASN A 686 12.65 -23.94 -27.95
C ASN A 686 13.30 -25.31 -27.75
N PRO A 687 14.52 -25.52 -28.26
CA PRO A 687 15.33 -26.67 -27.87
C PRO A 687 15.54 -26.71 -26.35
N GLY A 688 15.63 -27.91 -25.78
CA GLY A 688 15.92 -28.09 -24.35
C GLY A 688 14.73 -27.97 -23.39
N GLN A 689 13.50 -27.98 -23.88
CA GLN A 689 12.32 -27.82 -23.01
C GLN A 689 12.06 -29.05 -22.12
N LYS A 690 11.75 -28.77 -20.85
CA LYS A 690 11.46 -29.80 -19.83
C LYS A 690 10.00 -30.24 -19.80
N ALA A 691 9.11 -29.52 -20.47
CA ALA A 691 7.68 -29.85 -20.56
C ALA A 691 7.07 -29.19 -21.81
N CYS A 692 6.06 -29.82 -22.39
CA CYS A 692 5.29 -29.22 -23.46
C CYS A 692 4.24 -28.24 -22.92
N LYS A 693 4.00 -27.17 -23.67
CA LYS A 693 2.97 -26.18 -23.37
C LYS A 693 1.68 -26.50 -24.12
N ALA A 694 0.52 -26.32 -23.50
CA ALA A 694 -0.75 -26.51 -24.17
C ALA A 694 -1.00 -25.40 -25.22
N CYS A 695 -1.60 -25.75 -26.36
CA CYS A 695 -2.09 -24.76 -27.30
C CYS A 695 -3.26 -23.97 -26.68
N PRO A 696 -3.20 -22.63 -26.72
CA PRO A 696 -4.31 -21.78 -26.29
C PRO A 696 -5.60 -22.05 -27.09
N ALA A 697 -6.73 -21.57 -26.54
CA ALA A 697 -8.02 -21.65 -27.23
C ALA A 697 -7.92 -21.06 -28.66
N GLY A 698 -8.64 -21.67 -29.61
CA GLY A 698 -8.58 -21.33 -31.03
C GLY A 698 -7.32 -21.77 -31.78
N GLN A 699 -6.40 -22.52 -31.16
CA GLN A 699 -5.20 -23.04 -31.84
C GLN A 699 -5.04 -24.55 -31.69
N ILE A 700 -4.45 -25.19 -32.70
CA ILE A 700 -4.12 -26.62 -32.72
C ILE A 700 -2.74 -26.84 -33.31
N THR A 701 -2.09 -27.94 -32.95
CA THR A 701 -0.73 -28.25 -33.41
C THR A 701 -0.63 -28.71 -34.88
N ASP A 702 -1.74 -29.12 -35.49
CA ASP A 702 -1.81 -29.53 -36.92
C ASP A 702 -3.25 -29.35 -37.42
N ALA A 703 -3.44 -28.63 -38.53
CA ALA A 703 -4.75 -28.34 -39.12
C ALA A 703 -5.48 -29.58 -39.67
N THR A 704 -4.74 -30.66 -39.91
CA THR A 704 -5.20 -31.93 -40.49
C THR A 704 -5.02 -33.10 -39.52
N GLY A 705 -5.60 -32.98 -38.33
CA GLY A 705 -5.96 -34.14 -37.52
C GLY A 705 -4.80 -35.00 -36.98
N GLY A 706 -3.95 -34.44 -36.11
CA GLY A 706 -3.06 -35.23 -35.25
C GLY A 706 -1.80 -34.47 -34.86
N ALA A 707 -1.07 -34.88 -33.82
CA ALA A 707 0.37 -34.63 -33.81
C ALA A 707 0.90 -35.09 -35.18
N ALA A 708 1.87 -34.38 -35.78
CA ALA A 708 2.48 -34.79 -37.04
C ALA A 708 2.56 -36.32 -37.05
N ALA A 709 1.89 -36.95 -38.02
CA ALA A 709 1.64 -38.40 -38.01
C ALA A 709 2.94 -39.23 -38.00
N ASP A 710 4.08 -38.56 -38.13
CA ASP A 710 5.45 -39.04 -38.06
C ASP A 710 6.04 -39.17 -36.64
N GLY A 711 5.31 -38.75 -35.58
CA GLY A 711 5.80 -38.83 -34.20
C GLY A 711 6.90 -37.82 -33.83
N THR A 712 7.07 -36.74 -34.60
CA THR A 712 8.10 -35.72 -34.37
C THR A 712 7.74 -34.70 -33.27
N GLY A 713 6.45 -34.58 -32.93
CA GLY A 713 5.94 -33.64 -31.93
C GLY A 713 5.92 -32.19 -32.43
N ALA A 714 4.96 -31.39 -31.97
CA ALA A 714 4.72 -30.06 -32.56
C ALA A 714 5.60 -28.98 -31.93
N SER A 715 6.27 -28.18 -32.77
CA SER A 715 7.09 -27.04 -32.32
C SER A 715 6.32 -25.72 -32.20
N SER A 716 5.10 -25.65 -32.75
CA SER A 716 4.23 -24.47 -32.66
C SER A 716 2.74 -24.85 -32.73
N CYS A 717 1.87 -23.89 -32.41
CA CYS A 717 0.43 -24.01 -32.60
C CYS A 717 -0.01 -23.17 -33.82
N THR A 718 -0.87 -23.76 -34.64
CA THR A 718 -1.51 -23.13 -35.78
C THR A 718 -2.90 -22.65 -35.40
N LYS A 719 -3.23 -21.41 -35.77
CA LYS A 719 -4.57 -20.85 -35.54
C LYS A 719 -5.60 -21.63 -36.35
N CYS A 720 -6.76 -21.91 -35.75
CA CYS A 720 -7.90 -22.43 -36.50
C CYS A 720 -8.20 -21.49 -37.67
N GLY A 721 -8.31 -22.05 -38.88
CA GLY A 721 -8.70 -21.28 -40.06
C GLY A 721 -10.10 -20.66 -39.90
N ALA A 722 -10.45 -19.79 -40.83
CA ALA A 722 -11.76 -19.14 -40.87
C ALA A 722 -12.91 -20.14 -40.63
N ARG A 723 -13.94 -19.67 -39.89
CA ARG A 723 -15.16 -20.44 -39.58
C ARG A 723 -14.97 -21.68 -38.71
N ARG A 724 -13.76 -21.92 -38.20
CA ARG A 724 -13.51 -23.01 -37.26
C ARG A 724 -13.03 -22.48 -35.92
N PHE A 725 -13.45 -23.15 -34.86
CA PHE A 725 -13.11 -22.76 -33.50
C PHE A 725 -12.64 -23.94 -32.67
N ARG A 726 -11.97 -23.62 -31.56
CA ARG A 726 -11.63 -24.58 -30.51
C ARG A 726 -11.91 -23.94 -29.13
N PRO A 727 -12.88 -24.48 -28.35
CA PRO A 727 -13.42 -23.81 -27.16
C PRO A 727 -12.43 -23.59 -26.03
N SER A 728 -11.48 -24.50 -25.86
CA SER A 728 -10.48 -24.39 -24.80
C SER A 728 -9.27 -25.27 -25.09
N MET A 729 -8.23 -25.11 -24.27
CA MET A 729 -7.06 -26.00 -24.27
C MET A 729 -7.41 -27.46 -23.91
N TYR A 730 -8.53 -27.68 -23.20
CA TYR A 730 -9.02 -29.01 -22.80
C TYR A 730 -9.93 -29.65 -23.84
N ALA A 731 -10.39 -28.88 -24.84
CA ALA A 731 -11.18 -29.40 -25.94
C ALA A 731 -10.32 -30.26 -26.88
N ALA A 732 -10.96 -31.12 -27.67
CA ALA A 732 -10.28 -31.93 -28.68
C ALA A 732 -9.34 -31.08 -29.55
N ASN A 733 -8.17 -31.63 -29.92
CA ASN A 733 -7.16 -30.97 -30.76
C ASN A 733 -7.57 -30.91 -32.24
N THR A 734 -8.80 -30.46 -32.51
CA THR A 734 -9.39 -30.36 -33.84
C THR A 734 -10.14 -29.04 -33.94
N CYS A 735 -10.01 -28.36 -35.09
CA CYS A 735 -10.79 -27.17 -35.37
C CYS A 735 -12.17 -27.58 -35.87
N THR A 736 -13.19 -27.32 -35.05
CA THR A 736 -14.58 -27.69 -35.35
C THR A 736 -15.23 -26.57 -36.17
N LEU A 737 -15.95 -26.93 -37.23
CA LEU A 737 -16.67 -25.95 -38.06
C LEU A 737 -17.81 -25.32 -37.26
N CYS A 738 -17.95 -23.98 -37.34
CA CYS A 738 -19.08 -23.29 -36.75
C CYS A 738 -20.38 -23.69 -37.46
N PRO A 739 -21.41 -24.14 -36.71
CA PRO A 739 -22.73 -24.41 -37.26
C PRO A 739 -23.36 -23.17 -37.91
N LYS A 740 -24.34 -23.37 -38.80
CA LYS A 740 -25.14 -22.28 -39.38
C LYS A 740 -25.77 -21.39 -38.29
N GLY A 741 -25.95 -20.10 -38.58
CA GLY A 741 -26.39 -19.12 -37.59
C GLY A 741 -25.36 -18.74 -36.53
N ARG A 742 -24.09 -19.15 -36.66
CA ARG A 742 -23.00 -18.76 -35.75
C ARG A 742 -21.73 -18.34 -36.49
N GLU A 743 -21.12 -17.25 -36.03
CA GLU A 743 -19.88 -16.68 -36.58
C GLU A 743 -18.71 -16.80 -35.59
N THR A 744 -17.48 -16.74 -36.11
CA THR A 744 -16.27 -16.76 -35.29
C THR A 744 -15.79 -15.36 -34.87
N LYS A 745 -16.30 -14.28 -35.48
CA LYS A 745 -15.84 -12.87 -35.38
C LYS A 745 -14.36 -12.61 -35.72
N LEU A 746 -13.51 -13.64 -35.69
CA LEU A 746 -12.11 -13.62 -36.08
C LEU A 746 -11.91 -14.42 -37.37
N ALA A 747 -11.06 -13.89 -38.26
CA ALA A 747 -10.65 -14.54 -39.50
C ALA A 747 -9.78 -15.80 -39.26
N SER A 748 -9.10 -15.88 -38.12
CA SER A 748 -8.38 -17.08 -37.66
C SER A 748 -8.23 -17.08 -36.14
N GLY A 749 -8.11 -18.26 -35.54
CA GLY A 749 -7.79 -18.40 -34.12
C GLY A 749 -9.00 -18.29 -33.17
N ALA A 750 -10.21 -18.58 -33.66
CA ALA A 750 -11.42 -18.37 -32.88
C ALA A 750 -11.57 -19.38 -31.74
N ALA A 751 -11.83 -18.88 -30.53
CA ALA A 751 -12.07 -19.70 -29.35
C ALA A 751 -13.56 -20.06 -29.18
N ALA A 752 -14.49 -19.43 -29.90
CA ALA A 752 -15.92 -19.72 -29.76
C ALA A 752 -16.67 -19.42 -31.06
N CYS A 753 -17.80 -20.09 -31.28
CA CYS A 753 -18.82 -19.66 -32.24
C CYS A 753 -19.87 -18.83 -31.52
N THR A 754 -19.95 -17.55 -31.86
CA THR A 754 -20.96 -16.64 -31.35
C THR A 754 -22.21 -16.77 -32.19
N ALA A 755 -23.37 -16.93 -31.56
CA ALA A 755 -24.63 -16.92 -32.30
C ALA A 755 -24.88 -15.54 -32.91
N CYS A 756 -25.34 -15.49 -34.16
CA CYS A 756 -25.76 -14.25 -34.80
C CYS A 756 -26.75 -13.53 -33.89
N ILE A 757 -26.55 -12.24 -33.69
CA ILE A 757 -27.49 -11.44 -32.90
C ILE A 757 -28.85 -11.41 -33.61
N PRO A 758 -29.97 -11.26 -32.88
CA PRO A 758 -31.26 -11.00 -33.50
C PRO A 758 -31.16 -9.90 -34.55
N GLY A 759 -31.82 -10.11 -35.70
CA GLY A 759 -31.70 -9.25 -36.88
C GLY A 759 -30.50 -9.49 -37.79
N SER A 760 -29.69 -10.52 -37.53
CA SER A 760 -28.66 -10.98 -38.45
C SER A 760 -28.74 -12.49 -38.70
N THR A 761 -28.32 -12.93 -39.87
CA THR A 761 -28.40 -14.32 -40.30
C THR A 761 -27.12 -14.80 -40.99
N LEU A 762 -26.97 -16.12 -41.05
CA LEU A 762 -25.86 -16.80 -41.71
C LEU A 762 -26.39 -18.10 -42.33
N LEU A 763 -26.81 -18.01 -43.60
CA LEU A 763 -27.56 -19.06 -44.31
C LEU A 763 -26.68 -20.23 -44.73
N THR A 764 -25.45 -19.93 -45.16
CA THR A 764 -24.51 -20.93 -45.66
C THR A 764 -23.39 -21.18 -44.65
N THR A 765 -22.66 -22.28 -44.84
CA THR A 765 -21.40 -22.57 -44.13
C THR A 765 -20.18 -21.92 -44.82
N SER A 766 -20.39 -21.19 -45.92
CA SER A 766 -19.36 -20.52 -46.73
C SER A 766 -19.11 -19.05 -46.31
N ASP A 767 -20.15 -18.36 -45.83
CA ASP A 767 -20.09 -16.93 -45.46
C ASP A 767 -19.29 -16.69 -44.17
N LEU A 768 -18.43 -15.67 -44.09
CA LEU A 768 -17.51 -15.52 -42.94
C LEU A 768 -18.15 -14.92 -41.69
N ASN A 769 -19.11 -14.01 -41.85
CA ASN A 769 -19.70 -13.18 -40.79
C ASN A 769 -21.23 -13.17 -40.92
N CYS A 770 -21.92 -12.99 -39.80
CA CYS A 770 -23.37 -12.78 -39.80
C CYS A 770 -23.71 -11.52 -40.62
N THR A 771 -24.66 -11.66 -41.53
CA THR A 771 -25.15 -10.56 -42.38
C THR A 771 -26.41 -9.98 -41.74
N ALA A 772 -26.48 -8.66 -41.59
CA ALA A 772 -27.70 -7.99 -41.14
C ALA A 772 -28.85 -8.28 -42.12
N CYS A 773 -30.07 -8.45 -41.60
CA CYS A 773 -31.26 -8.50 -42.43
C CYS A 773 -31.42 -7.17 -43.16
N ALA A 774 -31.80 -7.20 -44.44
CA ALA A 774 -32.04 -5.99 -45.19
C ALA A 774 -33.25 -5.21 -44.61
N ALA A 775 -33.35 -3.93 -44.95
CA ALA A 775 -34.50 -3.11 -44.60
C ALA A 775 -35.82 -3.76 -45.07
N GLY A 776 -36.85 -3.74 -44.21
CA GLY A 776 -38.09 -4.47 -44.43
C GLY A 776 -38.03 -5.97 -44.05
N GLU A 777 -36.91 -6.48 -43.58
CA GLU A 777 -36.74 -7.87 -43.14
C GLU A 777 -36.26 -7.97 -41.69
N TYR A 778 -36.59 -9.10 -41.03
CA TYR A 778 -36.23 -9.36 -39.64
C TYR A 778 -35.79 -10.81 -39.37
N ALA A 779 -35.06 -10.99 -38.26
CA ALA A 779 -34.74 -12.29 -37.69
C ALA A 779 -34.97 -12.28 -36.17
N ASP A 780 -36.03 -12.96 -35.73
CA ASP A 780 -36.56 -12.95 -34.36
C ASP A 780 -35.72 -13.73 -33.33
N LYS A 781 -34.82 -14.60 -33.79
CA LYS A 781 -34.09 -15.53 -32.92
C LYS A 781 -32.59 -15.30 -32.96
N GLN A 782 -31.96 -15.35 -31.80
CA GLN A 782 -30.51 -15.41 -31.71
C GLN A 782 -30.02 -16.71 -32.36
N GLY A 783 -29.02 -16.60 -33.23
CA GLY A 783 -28.47 -17.71 -33.99
C GLY A 783 -29.33 -18.17 -35.16
N PHE A 784 -30.13 -17.28 -35.72
CA PHE A 784 -31.00 -17.58 -36.86
C PHE A 784 -30.19 -18.06 -38.08
N SER A 785 -30.57 -19.22 -38.61
CA SER A 785 -29.85 -19.92 -39.69
C SER A 785 -30.64 -20.01 -41.01
N GLY A 786 -31.76 -19.29 -41.11
CA GLY A 786 -32.61 -19.21 -42.30
C GLY A 786 -32.51 -17.85 -43.01
N ALA A 787 -33.13 -17.71 -44.18
CA ALA A 787 -33.26 -16.40 -44.82
C ALA A 787 -34.10 -15.46 -43.94
N CYS A 788 -33.72 -14.18 -43.89
CA CYS A 788 -34.47 -13.17 -43.14
C CYS A 788 -35.94 -13.14 -43.59
N LYS A 789 -36.84 -12.91 -42.65
CA LYS A 789 -38.28 -12.91 -42.90
C LYS A 789 -38.70 -11.50 -43.29
N LYS A 790 -39.44 -11.34 -44.37
CA LYS A 790 -40.08 -10.04 -44.68
C LYS A 790 -41.09 -9.68 -43.59
N CYS A 791 -41.18 -8.40 -43.26
CA CYS A 791 -42.23 -7.92 -42.37
C CYS A 791 -43.60 -8.23 -42.97
N PRO A 792 -44.51 -8.88 -42.22
CA PRO A 792 -45.84 -9.17 -42.71
C PRO A 792 -46.65 -7.88 -42.89
N LYS A 793 -47.77 -7.96 -43.63
CA LYS A 793 -48.75 -6.86 -43.73
C LYS A 793 -49.14 -6.38 -42.33
N GLY A 794 -49.38 -5.08 -42.19
CA GLY A 794 -49.65 -4.40 -40.92
C GLY A 794 -48.40 -4.08 -40.10
N TYR A 795 -47.19 -4.39 -40.63
CA TYR A 795 -45.92 -4.12 -39.98
C TYR A 795 -44.91 -3.56 -40.99
N ALA A 796 -44.00 -2.71 -40.52
CA ALA A 796 -42.93 -2.12 -41.32
C ALA A 796 -41.64 -2.01 -40.50
N VAL A 797 -40.49 -1.90 -41.15
CA VAL A 797 -39.24 -1.56 -40.44
C VAL A 797 -38.23 -0.90 -41.40
N PRO A 798 -37.73 0.31 -41.09
CA PRO A 798 -36.97 1.12 -42.05
C PRO A 798 -35.48 0.78 -42.11
N ASP A 799 -34.89 0.33 -41.01
CA ASP A 799 -33.44 0.14 -40.90
C ASP A 799 -33.00 -1.27 -41.33
N GLU A 800 -31.70 -1.51 -41.47
CA GLU A 800 -31.15 -2.87 -41.60
C GLU A 800 -30.91 -3.49 -40.21
N GLY A 801 -30.95 -4.83 -40.12
CA GLY A 801 -30.53 -5.55 -38.92
C GLY A 801 -31.60 -5.74 -37.85
N ASN A 802 -32.88 -5.72 -38.21
CA ASN A 802 -33.96 -5.71 -37.22
C ASN A 802 -34.30 -7.09 -36.67
N SER A 803 -34.51 -7.15 -35.37
CA SER A 803 -34.96 -8.37 -34.69
C SER A 803 -36.48 -8.56 -34.69
N ALA A 804 -37.24 -7.52 -35.02
CA ALA A 804 -38.68 -7.51 -35.08
C ALA A 804 -39.15 -6.45 -36.09
N CYS A 805 -40.42 -6.51 -36.48
CA CYS A 805 -41.05 -5.46 -37.26
C CYS A 805 -41.89 -4.57 -36.35
N ASP A 806 -41.97 -3.29 -36.69
CA ASP A 806 -42.82 -2.34 -35.99
C ASP A 806 -44.25 -2.49 -36.50
N ILE A 807 -45.20 -2.61 -35.57
CA ILE A 807 -46.62 -2.68 -35.90
C ILE A 807 -47.09 -1.30 -36.37
N CYS A 808 -47.88 -1.24 -37.44
CA CYS A 808 -48.50 0.00 -37.87
C CYS A 808 -49.44 0.51 -36.77
N GLY A 809 -49.14 1.69 -36.24
CA GLY A 809 -49.92 2.30 -35.17
C GLY A 809 -51.30 2.74 -35.64
N PRO A 810 -52.18 3.15 -34.70
CA PRO A 810 -53.47 3.74 -35.05
C PRO A 810 -53.28 4.89 -36.06
N GLY A 811 -54.22 5.01 -36.99
CA GLY A 811 -54.16 5.93 -38.12
C GLY A 811 -53.29 5.50 -39.29
N THR A 812 -52.60 4.36 -39.21
CA THR A 812 -51.73 3.86 -40.28
C THR A 812 -52.03 2.39 -40.61
N TYR A 813 -51.73 1.97 -41.83
CA TYR A 813 -51.91 0.61 -42.33
C TYR A 813 -50.74 0.18 -43.22
N GLN A 814 -50.57 -1.12 -43.45
CA GLN A 814 -49.62 -1.60 -44.44
C GLN A 814 -50.15 -2.87 -45.13
N ASP A 815 -50.38 -2.79 -46.43
CA ASP A 815 -51.01 -3.82 -47.25
C ASP A 815 -50.02 -4.70 -48.02
N GLU A 816 -48.73 -4.39 -47.94
CA GLU A 816 -47.65 -5.13 -48.58
C GLU A 816 -46.64 -5.65 -47.56
N ALA A 817 -46.03 -6.81 -47.84
CA ALA A 817 -45.00 -7.38 -46.99
C ALA A 817 -43.61 -6.83 -47.32
N GLY A 818 -42.80 -6.61 -46.30
CA GLY A 818 -41.40 -6.17 -46.41
C GLY A 818 -41.24 -4.67 -46.65
N GLN A 819 -42.22 -3.88 -46.19
CA GLN A 819 -42.21 -2.43 -46.38
C GLN A 819 -41.45 -1.70 -45.27
N LEU A 820 -40.94 -0.53 -45.60
CA LEU A 820 -40.07 0.27 -44.72
C LEU A 820 -40.86 1.21 -43.81
N GLU A 821 -42.04 1.64 -44.25
CA GLU A 821 -42.91 2.56 -43.52
C GLU A 821 -44.37 2.10 -43.61
N CYS A 822 -45.19 2.51 -42.64
CA CYS A 822 -46.63 2.34 -42.69
C CYS A 822 -47.27 3.47 -43.51
N LYS A 823 -48.34 3.15 -44.24
CA LYS A 823 -49.12 4.09 -45.04
C LYS A 823 -50.15 4.78 -44.14
N ASP A 824 -50.25 6.10 -44.21
CA ASP A 824 -51.26 6.87 -43.46
C ASP A 824 -52.67 6.64 -44.00
N CYS A 825 -53.66 6.58 -43.10
CA CYS A 825 -55.06 6.63 -43.50
C CYS A 825 -55.36 7.97 -44.20
N PRO A 826 -56.05 7.96 -45.36
CA PRO A 826 -56.35 9.18 -46.10
C PRO A 826 -57.31 10.11 -45.35
N VAL A 827 -57.37 11.36 -45.79
CA VAL A 827 -58.26 12.38 -45.21
C VAL A 827 -59.72 11.93 -45.18
N GLY A 828 -60.41 12.23 -44.06
CA GLY A 828 -61.78 11.81 -43.83
C GLY A 828 -61.93 10.37 -43.34
N THR A 829 -60.83 9.60 -43.24
CA THR A 829 -60.82 8.23 -42.72
C THR A 829 -59.92 8.09 -41.50
N TYR A 830 -60.15 7.07 -40.68
CA TYR A 830 -59.40 6.79 -39.45
C TYR A 830 -59.30 5.29 -39.18
N THR A 831 -58.30 4.86 -38.41
CA THR A 831 -58.28 3.50 -37.83
C THR A 831 -57.79 3.56 -36.38
N GLU A 832 -58.58 3.03 -35.46
CA GLU A 832 -58.16 2.83 -34.06
C GLU A 832 -57.36 1.52 -33.89
N MET A 833 -57.37 0.66 -34.91
CA MET A 833 -56.73 -0.65 -34.87
C MET A 833 -55.24 -0.55 -35.19
N THR A 834 -54.41 -1.05 -34.29
CA THR A 834 -52.99 -1.33 -34.58
C THR A 834 -52.86 -2.53 -35.52
N GLY A 835 -51.92 -2.47 -36.46
CA GLY A 835 -51.59 -3.56 -37.36
C GLY A 835 -52.56 -3.72 -38.53
N SER A 836 -53.29 -2.66 -38.89
CA SER A 836 -54.18 -2.65 -40.05
C SER A 836 -53.44 -3.09 -41.32
N THR A 837 -53.97 -4.13 -41.98
CA THR A 837 -53.30 -4.80 -43.11
C THR A 837 -53.82 -4.36 -44.48
N GLU A 838 -54.76 -3.42 -44.53
CA GLU A 838 -55.41 -2.98 -45.77
C GLU A 838 -56.05 -1.61 -45.60
N LEU A 839 -56.18 -0.87 -46.71
CA LEU A 839 -56.76 0.47 -46.73
C LEU A 839 -58.21 0.50 -46.24
N GLU A 840 -58.98 -0.57 -46.46
CA GLU A 840 -60.38 -0.69 -46.00
C GLU A 840 -60.50 -0.70 -44.47
N SER A 841 -59.39 -0.91 -43.75
CA SER A 841 -59.36 -0.73 -42.30
C SER A 841 -59.44 0.75 -41.88
N CYS A 842 -59.16 1.69 -42.79
CA CYS A 842 -59.35 3.12 -42.58
C CYS A 842 -60.84 3.45 -42.78
N LEU A 843 -61.60 3.41 -41.69
CA LEU A 843 -63.03 3.64 -41.70
C LEU A 843 -63.35 5.12 -41.97
N PRO A 844 -64.40 5.43 -42.75
CA PRO A 844 -64.83 6.81 -42.95
C PRO A 844 -65.35 7.41 -41.63
N ALA A 845 -65.03 8.67 -41.36
CA ALA A 845 -65.60 9.40 -40.24
C ALA A 845 -67.14 9.44 -40.37
N PRO A 846 -67.90 9.00 -39.35
CA PRO A 846 -69.35 8.94 -39.44
C PRO A 846 -69.97 10.35 -39.48
N LYS A 847 -71.22 10.45 -39.95
CA LYS A 847 -71.97 11.71 -40.01
C LYS A 847 -71.95 12.42 -38.65
N GLY A 848 -71.89 13.74 -38.68
CA GLY A 848 -71.74 14.59 -37.49
C GLY A 848 -70.30 14.70 -36.98
N ASN A 849 -69.35 13.95 -37.57
CA ASN A 849 -67.93 13.95 -37.22
C ASN A 849 -67.06 14.17 -38.48
N TYR A 850 -65.75 14.37 -38.28
CA TYR A 850 -64.76 14.55 -39.34
C TYR A 850 -63.38 14.01 -38.92
N ALA A 851 -62.51 13.65 -39.88
CA ALA A 851 -61.14 13.21 -39.62
C ALA A 851 -60.14 14.09 -40.41
N PRO A 852 -59.45 15.03 -39.76
CA PRO A 852 -58.65 16.05 -40.43
C PRO A 852 -57.25 15.59 -40.84
N GLY A 853 -56.84 15.85 -42.08
CA GLY A 853 -55.50 15.45 -42.55
C GLY A 853 -55.38 13.94 -42.73
N THR A 854 -54.16 13.42 -42.90
CA THR A 854 -53.88 11.98 -43.03
C THR A 854 -53.42 11.40 -41.70
N GLY A 855 -53.49 10.07 -41.54
CA GLY A 855 -52.93 9.39 -40.37
C GLY A 855 -53.84 9.43 -39.14
N ASN A 856 -55.16 9.61 -39.31
CA ASN A 856 -56.06 9.80 -38.17
C ASN A 856 -56.28 8.51 -37.39
N ASP A 857 -55.97 8.52 -36.09
CA ASP A 857 -56.26 7.44 -35.15
C ASP A 857 -57.69 7.45 -34.61
N GLY A 858 -58.49 8.45 -34.98
CA GLY A 858 -59.87 8.63 -34.56
C GLY A 858 -60.58 9.70 -35.39
N PHE A 859 -61.80 10.04 -34.99
CA PHE A 859 -62.57 11.12 -35.59
C PHE A 859 -62.99 12.15 -34.53
N ILE A 860 -63.24 13.38 -34.99
CA ILE A 860 -63.58 14.52 -34.15
C ILE A 860 -65.04 14.91 -34.40
N PRO A 861 -65.88 15.08 -33.36
CA PRO A 861 -67.25 15.55 -33.55
C PRO A 861 -67.29 17.00 -34.03
N CYS A 862 -68.25 17.32 -34.90
CA CYS A 862 -68.49 18.69 -35.35
C CYS A 862 -68.81 19.58 -34.15
N GLU A 863 -68.06 20.67 -34.01
CA GLU A 863 -68.30 21.65 -32.96
C GLU A 863 -69.66 22.33 -33.13
N GLY A 864 -70.22 22.82 -32.02
CA GLY A 864 -71.49 23.53 -32.02
C GLY A 864 -71.50 24.72 -33.00
N GLY A 865 -72.54 24.78 -33.84
CA GLY A 865 -72.63 25.72 -34.95
C GLY A 865 -72.07 25.19 -36.27
N THR A 866 -71.61 23.94 -36.31
CA THR A 866 -71.26 23.20 -37.53
C THR A 866 -71.98 21.86 -37.57
N TYR A 867 -72.07 21.25 -38.75
CA TYR A 867 -72.72 19.96 -38.95
C TYR A 867 -72.00 19.18 -40.07
N GLN A 868 -72.23 17.87 -40.13
CA GLN A 868 -71.78 17.06 -41.26
C GLN A 868 -72.80 15.99 -41.61
N ASP A 869 -73.34 16.06 -42.83
CA ASP A 869 -74.39 15.20 -43.36
C ASP A 869 -73.84 14.04 -44.22
N GLU A 870 -72.56 14.07 -44.57
CA GLU A 870 -71.87 13.02 -45.33
C GLU A 870 -70.81 12.30 -44.48
N GLU A 871 -70.58 11.02 -44.74
CA GLU A 871 -69.48 10.27 -44.12
C GLU A 871 -68.15 10.57 -44.82
N GLY A 872 -67.04 10.26 -44.17
CA GLY A 872 -65.72 10.31 -44.79
C GLY A 872 -65.18 11.73 -45.02
N GLN A 873 -65.58 12.70 -44.21
CA GLN A 873 -65.26 14.10 -44.45
C GLN A 873 -64.09 14.58 -43.58
N GLY A 874 -63.24 15.43 -44.16
CA GLY A 874 -62.07 16.01 -43.47
C GLY A 874 -62.37 17.30 -42.69
N ALA A 875 -63.59 17.83 -42.77
CA ALA A 875 -64.04 19.02 -42.06
C ALA A 875 -65.57 19.08 -41.97
N CYS A 876 -66.11 19.89 -41.05
CA CYS A 876 -67.54 20.13 -40.88
C CYS A 876 -68.05 21.35 -41.67
N LYS A 877 -69.32 21.29 -42.10
CA LYS A 877 -70.03 22.37 -42.79
C LYS A 877 -70.59 23.38 -41.77
N PRO A 878 -70.58 24.70 -42.04
CA PRO A 878 -71.15 25.69 -41.12
C PRO A 878 -72.68 25.61 -41.07
N CYS A 879 -73.27 25.78 -39.88
CA CYS A 879 -74.72 25.75 -39.70
C CYS A 879 -75.38 26.95 -40.41
N PRO A 880 -76.36 26.72 -41.31
CA PRO A 880 -76.99 27.78 -42.07
C PRO A 880 -77.90 28.67 -41.21
N PRO A 881 -78.16 29.93 -41.62
CA PRO A 881 -79.10 30.81 -40.94
C PRO A 881 -80.50 30.20 -40.76
N GLY A 882 -81.14 30.52 -39.65
CA GLY A 882 -82.45 30.02 -39.26
C GLY A 882 -82.44 28.59 -38.69
N HIS A 883 -81.27 27.98 -38.56
CA HIS A 883 -81.10 26.62 -38.04
C HIS A 883 -80.16 26.59 -36.85
N GLN A 884 -80.34 25.57 -36.00
CA GLN A 884 -79.41 25.22 -34.92
C GLN A 884 -78.71 23.91 -35.25
N CYS A 885 -77.42 23.86 -34.91
CA CYS A 885 -76.60 22.67 -35.03
C CYS A 885 -75.81 22.45 -33.73
N PRO A 886 -76.38 21.74 -32.74
CA PRO A 886 -75.63 21.29 -31.57
C PRO A 886 -74.36 20.51 -31.95
N ALA A 887 -73.41 20.35 -31.03
CA ALA A 887 -72.21 19.55 -31.31
C ALA A 887 -72.60 18.12 -31.76
N GLY A 888 -71.93 17.60 -32.79
CA GLY A 888 -72.25 16.31 -33.41
C GLY A 888 -73.48 16.30 -34.32
N SER A 889 -73.96 17.46 -34.77
CA SER A 889 -75.14 17.53 -35.66
C SER A 889 -74.88 16.88 -37.00
N VAL A 890 -75.75 15.94 -37.38
CA VAL A 890 -75.76 15.34 -38.73
C VAL A 890 -76.51 16.20 -39.75
N ALA A 891 -77.42 17.08 -39.29
CA ALA A 891 -78.19 17.96 -40.15
C ALA A 891 -78.64 19.22 -39.39
N PRO A 892 -78.79 20.38 -40.07
CA PRO A 892 -79.30 21.59 -39.45
C PRO A 892 -80.78 21.47 -39.08
N THR A 893 -81.14 21.84 -37.84
CA THR A 893 -82.54 21.82 -37.38
C THR A 893 -83.15 23.21 -37.43
N LYS A 894 -84.29 23.38 -38.10
CA LYS A 894 -84.99 24.69 -38.18
C LYS A 894 -85.36 25.21 -36.80
N CYS A 895 -85.18 26.51 -36.58
CA CYS A 895 -85.71 27.15 -35.38
C CYS A 895 -87.23 27.13 -35.36
N ALA A 896 -87.80 26.67 -34.24
CA ALA A 896 -89.23 26.69 -34.01
C ALA A 896 -89.77 28.14 -34.00
N ARG A 897 -91.09 28.29 -34.19
CA ARG A 897 -91.76 29.59 -34.05
C ARG A 897 -91.46 30.18 -32.66
N GLY A 898 -91.26 31.50 -32.60
CA GLY A 898 -90.82 32.18 -31.39
C GLY A 898 -89.31 32.15 -31.16
N PHE A 899 -88.53 31.50 -32.05
CA PHE A 899 -87.07 31.45 -32.00
C PHE A 899 -86.43 31.83 -33.35
N TYR A 900 -85.14 32.15 -33.32
CA TYR A 900 -84.34 32.50 -34.50
C TYR A 900 -82.88 32.05 -34.35
N ALA A 901 -82.14 31.91 -35.44
CA ALA A 901 -80.69 31.70 -35.40
C ALA A 901 -80.02 32.43 -36.57
N ASP A 902 -78.93 33.16 -36.33
CA ASP A 902 -78.12 33.71 -37.42
C ASP A 902 -77.18 32.62 -37.99
N MET A 903 -75.96 32.93 -38.42
CA MET A 903 -75.05 31.91 -38.97
C MET A 903 -74.23 31.21 -37.87
N LYS A 904 -73.84 29.94 -38.11
CA LYS A 904 -72.94 29.15 -37.27
C LYS A 904 -73.40 29.08 -35.80
N GLN A 905 -74.71 28.95 -35.58
CA GLN A 905 -75.28 28.91 -34.23
C GLN A 905 -75.50 27.47 -33.75
N PRO A 906 -75.05 27.12 -32.52
CA PRO A 906 -75.33 25.81 -31.94
C PRO A 906 -76.78 25.65 -31.49
N TRP A 907 -77.44 26.75 -31.14
CA TRP A 907 -78.79 26.76 -30.55
C TRP A 907 -79.61 27.91 -31.10
N CYS A 908 -80.92 27.70 -31.24
CA CYS A 908 -81.87 28.74 -31.60
C CYS A 908 -82.09 29.69 -30.41
N LYS A 909 -82.00 30.98 -30.67
CA LYS A 909 -82.22 32.06 -29.72
C LYS A 909 -83.70 32.38 -29.63
N GLU A 910 -84.18 32.65 -28.43
CA GLU A 910 -85.58 33.01 -28.19
C GLU A 910 -85.85 34.44 -28.68
N CYS A 911 -87.04 34.69 -29.23
CA CYS A 911 -87.49 36.05 -29.46
C CYS A 911 -87.69 36.76 -28.13
N ALA A 912 -86.97 37.86 -27.94
CA ALA A 912 -87.10 38.72 -26.76
C ALA A 912 -88.46 39.44 -26.75
N LYS A 913 -88.84 39.95 -25.57
CA LYS A 913 -90.03 40.79 -25.39
C LYS A 913 -90.05 41.94 -26.42
N GLY A 914 -91.23 42.28 -26.93
CA GLY A 914 -91.40 43.25 -28.02
C GLY A 914 -91.11 42.69 -29.41
N THR A 915 -90.67 41.45 -29.53
CA THR A 915 -90.51 40.76 -30.82
C THR A 915 -91.28 39.44 -30.82
N TYR A 916 -91.59 38.94 -32.01
CA TYR A 916 -92.30 37.68 -32.21
C TYR A 916 -91.77 36.98 -33.46
N GLN A 917 -92.03 35.68 -33.58
CA GLN A 917 -91.76 34.97 -34.82
C GLN A 917 -92.84 33.91 -35.06
N ASN A 918 -93.62 34.10 -36.11
CA ASN A 918 -94.73 33.21 -36.45
C ASN A 918 -94.34 32.14 -37.49
N ASN A 919 -93.16 32.25 -38.12
CA ASN A 919 -92.66 31.29 -39.09
C ASN A 919 -91.46 30.51 -38.52
N GLU A 920 -91.27 29.26 -38.93
CA GLU A 920 -90.10 28.46 -38.57
C GLU A 920 -88.89 28.82 -39.45
N GLY A 921 -87.69 28.46 -38.99
CA GLY A 921 -86.46 28.56 -39.78
C GLY A 921 -86.00 29.99 -40.04
N GLN A 922 -86.29 30.93 -39.14
CA GLN A 922 -86.06 32.35 -39.39
C GLN A 922 -84.74 32.82 -38.80
N ARG A 923 -84.02 33.68 -39.54
CA ARG A 923 -82.73 34.20 -39.10
C ARG A 923 -82.78 35.34 -38.08
N ALA A 924 -83.97 35.90 -37.85
CA ALA A 924 -84.23 36.97 -36.90
C ALA A 924 -85.71 36.99 -36.47
N CYS A 925 -86.00 37.62 -35.34
CA CYS A 925 -87.37 37.87 -34.89
C CYS A 925 -87.97 39.10 -35.56
N LYS A 926 -89.28 39.08 -35.78
CA LYS A 926 -90.05 40.23 -36.28
C LYS A 926 -90.40 41.17 -35.12
N PRO A 927 -90.37 42.50 -35.30
CA PRO A 927 -90.87 43.43 -34.27
C PRO A 927 -92.38 43.25 -34.08
N CYS A 928 -92.89 43.40 -32.86
CA CYS A 928 -94.33 43.31 -32.59
C CYS A 928 -95.10 44.36 -33.43
N PRO A 929 -96.14 44.00 -34.18
CA PRO A 929 -96.82 44.94 -35.07
C PRO A 929 -97.66 45.96 -34.30
N ALA A 930 -97.86 47.15 -34.88
CA ALA A 930 -98.79 48.13 -34.34
C ALA A 930 -100.21 47.53 -34.17
N GLY A 931 -100.90 47.93 -33.12
CA GLY A 931 -102.19 47.35 -32.69
C GLY A 931 -102.08 46.10 -31.81
N SER A 932 -100.87 45.55 -31.61
CA SER A 932 -100.61 44.39 -30.74
C SER A 932 -99.42 44.64 -29.81
N TYR A 933 -99.29 43.83 -28.75
CA TYR A 933 -98.15 43.85 -27.82
C TYR A 933 -97.60 42.43 -27.59
N CYS A 934 -96.32 42.35 -27.25
CA CYS A 934 -95.57 41.11 -27.14
C CYS A 934 -94.83 41.00 -25.78
N GLN A 935 -95.53 40.51 -24.76
CA GLN A 935 -95.10 40.60 -23.35
C GLN A 935 -94.21 39.46 -22.86
N ALA A 936 -94.25 38.33 -23.55
CA ALA A 936 -93.49 37.14 -23.22
C ALA A 936 -92.32 36.95 -24.19
N THR A 937 -91.28 36.25 -23.75
CA THR A 937 -90.30 35.66 -24.67
C THR A 937 -90.94 34.50 -25.43
N LYS A 938 -90.35 34.08 -26.56
CA LYS A 938 -90.88 33.01 -27.44
C LYS A 938 -92.26 33.28 -28.03
N MET A 939 -92.62 34.55 -28.22
CA MET A 939 -93.95 34.88 -28.70
C MET A 939 -94.12 34.50 -30.17
N VAL A 940 -95.13 33.68 -30.47
CA VAL A 940 -95.45 33.23 -31.84
C VAL A 940 -96.56 34.06 -32.48
N THR A 941 -97.46 34.59 -31.65
CA THR A 941 -98.59 35.39 -32.09
C THR A 941 -98.67 36.64 -31.20
N PRO A 942 -98.59 37.84 -31.78
CA PRO A 942 -98.79 39.09 -31.05
C PRO A 942 -100.15 39.12 -30.36
N THR A 943 -100.24 39.62 -29.13
CA THR A 943 -101.52 39.77 -28.44
C THR A 943 -102.17 41.09 -28.87
N PRO A 944 -103.41 41.08 -29.39
CA PRO A 944 -104.09 42.31 -29.78
C PRO A 944 -104.27 43.27 -28.59
N CYS A 945 -104.12 44.57 -28.81
CA CYS A 945 -104.46 45.58 -27.80
C CYS A 945 -105.93 45.41 -27.39
N PRO A 946 -106.28 45.45 -26.09
CA PRO A 946 -107.64 45.21 -25.62
C PRO A 946 -108.61 46.27 -26.15
N ALA A 947 -109.88 45.88 -26.34
CA ALA A 947 -110.94 46.81 -26.75
C ALA A 947 -110.99 48.04 -25.81
N GLY A 948 -111.19 49.22 -26.40
CA GLY A 948 -111.01 50.51 -25.74
C GLY A 948 -109.58 51.07 -25.77
N LYS A 949 -108.58 50.28 -26.16
CA LYS A 949 -107.20 50.74 -26.40
C LYS A 949 -106.77 50.52 -27.86
N PHE A 950 -105.73 51.24 -28.30
CA PHE A 950 -105.11 51.10 -29.62
C PHE A 950 -103.58 51.14 -29.54
N GLY A 951 -102.89 50.43 -30.42
CA GLY A 951 -101.42 50.39 -30.44
C GLY A 951 -100.84 51.13 -31.65
N VAL A 952 -99.99 52.13 -31.44
CA VAL A 952 -99.31 52.89 -32.53
C VAL A 952 -97.83 52.56 -32.70
N LYS A 953 -97.20 51.94 -31.69
CA LYS A 953 -95.77 51.62 -31.70
C LYS A 953 -95.53 50.17 -32.12
N PHE A 954 -94.55 49.99 -33.01
CA PHE A 954 -93.93 48.68 -33.22
C PHE A 954 -93.14 48.28 -31.96
N SER A 955 -93.04 46.97 -31.73
CA SER A 955 -92.36 46.37 -30.59
C SER A 955 -92.94 46.70 -29.21
N SER A 956 -94.24 47.02 -29.13
CA SER A 956 -94.95 47.17 -27.86
C SER A 956 -94.82 45.89 -27.02
N ILE A 957 -94.52 46.01 -25.73
CA ILE A 957 -94.21 44.87 -24.85
C ILE A 957 -95.43 44.51 -24.01
N THR A 958 -96.07 45.47 -23.36
CA THR A 958 -97.13 45.23 -22.38
C THR A 958 -98.50 45.78 -22.84
N PRO A 959 -99.61 45.35 -22.23
CA PRO A 959 -100.93 45.93 -22.51
C PRO A 959 -101.05 47.42 -22.16
N ASN A 960 -100.08 47.96 -21.42
CA ASN A 960 -99.99 49.38 -21.08
C ASN A 960 -99.31 50.21 -22.17
N ASP A 961 -98.56 49.58 -23.07
CA ASP A 961 -98.01 50.23 -24.25
C ASP A 961 -99.09 50.53 -25.31
N CYS A 962 -100.27 49.91 -25.17
CA CYS A 962 -101.48 50.29 -25.89
C CYS A 962 -102.07 51.57 -25.28
N ALA A 963 -102.23 52.61 -26.09
CA ALA A 963 -102.83 53.87 -25.68
C ALA A 963 -104.35 53.71 -25.51
N ALA A 964 -104.93 54.28 -24.45
CA ALA A 964 -106.39 54.33 -24.30
C ALA A 964 -107.02 55.23 -25.37
N CYS A 965 -108.19 54.85 -25.88
CA CYS A 965 -108.91 55.71 -26.82
C CYS A 965 -109.21 57.06 -26.19
N PRO A 966 -108.87 58.19 -26.86
CA PRO A 966 -109.22 59.53 -26.40
C PRO A 966 -110.73 59.70 -26.18
N ILE A 967 -111.11 60.72 -25.41
CA ILE A 967 -112.51 61.08 -25.20
C ILE A 967 -113.22 61.26 -26.56
N ASN A 968 -114.45 60.78 -26.66
CA ASN A 968 -115.29 60.73 -27.86
C ASN A 968 -114.77 59.84 -28.98
N SER A 969 -113.88 58.90 -28.64
CA SER A 969 -113.48 57.81 -29.53
C SER A 969 -113.54 56.47 -28.81
N TYR A 970 -113.76 55.41 -29.57
CA TYR A 970 -113.91 54.05 -29.08
C TYR A 970 -113.13 53.07 -29.95
N SER A 971 -112.88 51.89 -29.41
CA SER A 971 -112.33 50.74 -30.14
C SER A 971 -113.17 49.53 -29.77
N ALA A 972 -114.08 49.14 -30.65
CA ALA A 972 -115.05 48.06 -30.40
C ALA A 972 -114.41 46.69 -30.36
N THR A 973 -113.40 46.45 -31.20
CA THR A 973 -112.72 45.16 -31.28
C THR A 973 -111.28 45.29 -30.79
N PRO A 974 -110.72 44.24 -30.17
CA PRO A 974 -109.29 44.19 -29.86
C PRO A 974 -108.42 44.30 -31.13
N GLY A 975 -107.20 44.81 -31.01
CA GLY A 975 -106.21 44.82 -32.09
C GLY A 975 -106.19 46.07 -32.98
N GLN A 976 -106.99 47.09 -32.65
CA GLN A 976 -107.04 48.32 -33.44
C GLN A 976 -105.74 49.12 -33.31
N ASN A 977 -105.26 49.67 -34.42
CA ASN A 977 -104.13 50.59 -34.46
C ASN A 977 -104.54 52.07 -34.42
N LYS A 978 -105.86 52.34 -34.36
CA LYS A 978 -106.47 53.68 -34.20
C LYS A 978 -107.86 53.55 -33.57
N CYS A 979 -108.35 54.61 -32.92
CA CYS A 979 -109.71 54.65 -32.40
C CYS A 979 -110.69 55.24 -33.42
N ALA A 980 -111.92 54.74 -33.43
CA ALA A 980 -113.04 55.30 -34.20
C ALA A 980 -113.70 56.43 -33.40
N LYS A 981 -114.07 57.54 -34.03
CA LYS A 981 -114.83 58.60 -33.36
C LYS A 981 -116.28 58.15 -33.13
N CYS A 982 -116.90 58.59 -32.04
CA CYS A 982 -118.33 58.38 -31.84
C CYS A 982 -119.14 59.11 -32.92
N SER A 983 -120.19 58.45 -33.42
CA SER A 983 -121.17 59.06 -34.32
C SER A 983 -121.94 60.19 -33.62
N THR A 984 -122.46 61.13 -34.39
CA THR A 984 -123.19 62.30 -33.88
C THR A 984 -124.36 61.86 -32.99
N GLY A 985 -124.42 62.38 -31.76
CA GLY A 985 -125.43 61.99 -30.75
C GLY A 985 -125.01 60.85 -29.81
N LEU A 986 -123.82 60.28 -29.98
CA LEU A 986 -123.23 59.30 -29.05
C LEU A 986 -121.93 59.83 -28.46
N TRP A 987 -121.62 59.55 -27.19
CA TRP A 987 -120.35 59.95 -26.54
C TRP A 987 -119.87 58.88 -25.55
N THR A 988 -118.67 59.10 -25.00
CA THR A 988 -117.93 58.15 -24.13
C THR A 988 -117.99 58.54 -22.64
N ALA A 989 -119.01 59.30 -22.26
CA ALA A 989 -119.20 59.90 -20.93
C ALA A 989 -117.95 60.60 -20.36
N ARG A 990 -117.16 61.29 -21.21
CA ARG A 990 -115.86 61.94 -20.88
C ARG A 990 -114.78 61.00 -20.32
N LYS A 991 -114.93 59.68 -20.44
CA LYS A 991 -113.92 58.71 -20.05
C LYS A 991 -113.08 58.31 -21.27
N THR A 992 -111.78 58.16 -21.09
CA THR A 992 -110.90 57.52 -22.08
C THR A 992 -111.09 56.00 -22.00
N GLY A 993 -110.64 55.27 -23.02
CA GLY A 993 -110.58 53.81 -22.97
C GLY A 993 -111.90 53.08 -23.26
N GLN A 994 -112.89 53.73 -23.88
CA GLN A 994 -114.22 53.15 -24.04
C GLN A 994 -114.31 52.17 -25.21
N LYS A 995 -115.02 51.06 -24.98
CA LYS A 995 -115.24 50.01 -25.99
C LYS A 995 -116.35 50.36 -26.97
N LEU A 996 -117.30 51.19 -26.59
CA LEU A 996 -118.47 51.61 -27.38
C LEU A 996 -118.83 53.06 -27.01
N CYS A 997 -119.70 53.68 -27.79
CA CYS A 997 -120.29 54.98 -27.48
C CYS A 997 -121.75 54.81 -27.03
N TRP A 998 -122.22 55.64 -26.11
CA TRP A 998 -123.57 55.56 -25.51
C TRP A 998 -124.44 56.78 -25.82
N ASP A 999 -125.76 56.60 -25.73
CA ASP A 999 -126.83 57.62 -25.83
C ASP A 999 -127.40 57.94 -24.43
N ASN A 1000 -127.64 59.22 -24.13
CA ASN A 1000 -127.97 59.78 -22.81
C ASN A 1000 -129.49 59.91 -22.64
N THR A 1001 -130.27 59.53 -23.65
CA THR A 1001 -131.73 59.51 -23.55
C THR A 1001 -132.28 58.25 -22.86
N LYS A 1002 -131.41 57.31 -22.47
CA LYS A 1002 -131.73 56.13 -21.65
C LYS A 1002 -130.88 56.13 -20.38
N ASN A 1003 -131.52 56.06 -19.21
CA ASN A 1003 -130.86 56.06 -17.90
C ASN A 1003 -129.69 55.06 -17.85
N LEU A 1004 -128.56 55.50 -17.25
CA LEU A 1004 -127.38 54.68 -16.96
C LEU A 1004 -127.79 53.38 -16.25
N PRO A 1005 -127.32 52.20 -16.68
CA PRO A 1005 -127.45 51.00 -15.85
C PRO A 1005 -126.63 51.21 -14.58
N THR A 1006 -127.30 51.15 -13.42
CA THR A 1006 -126.66 51.14 -12.11
C THR A 1006 -125.81 49.87 -11.97
N SER A 1007 -124.59 50.07 -11.49
CA SER A 1007 -123.54 49.05 -11.38
C SER A 1007 -123.88 47.93 -10.40
N LYS A 1008 -123.63 46.69 -10.83
CA LYS A 1008 -122.89 45.70 -10.03
C LYS A 1008 -121.83 45.06 -10.91
#